data_AF-A0A0C9TM33-F1
#
_entry.id   AF-A0A0C9TM33-F1
#
_cell.length_a   1.000
_cell.length_b   1.000
_cell.length_c   1.000
_cell.angle_alpha   90.00
_cell.angle_beta   90.00
_cell.angle_gamma   90.00
#
_symmetry.space_group_name_H-M   'P 1'
#
loop_
_entity.id
_entity.type
_entity.pdbx_description
1 polymer ?
#
loop_
_entity_poly.entity_id
_entity_poly.type
_entity_poly.pdbx_seq_one_letter_code
_entity_poly.pdbx_strand_id
1 'polypeptide(L)'
;MHAVLVVMLFGHPEHRVTVPADSTVLTVGLSASLQTFYTIYVALLVLITQRLAVSAALARQQKLTTIHDMCGAWSGIGAAINSLWQQTKVVASPSTTLVILTYLGCISGLHIISSSIIQFQPFNNPMTITIQSRLAWPPPSIDIGSFEWITIGSMLPMLPTLSSLSANGLTGSTLYDIPSLDYAFTGVVVNRTTVTTKCGLLPNTSAVTTTLDDVGNFNATVIGLGQISLPSEENDNMVIFLSSAFLDVHIAPGFSPSTRSGLKRDLPSCPLCDNYRFYSVSTAIQIGDLPSSDVVQYHTNGTFIAADGKEVSIPTTTYYIACSLNTTTTPYEIDMSSGQLTPPVPSSNDPLPGTVWSPGQGTELTAALNSAFTKVELFSTCQTVQLSGSVEQECGLVSIIDLYTMSLLGIDIKASTRTSDPGNVTPLITLERRDMENAISRVVAELIWLAGGIGTSEGGFQRIEVENLATQQVLQLRLNVNTIPVVVGLCASIILLSLALGMLRSQTETRLPTVTTAGVLELMWISAHSFSLRNHIHAVEDSSLDRLREEGMVDICLADIRPTISQDVMDSGRLGDETVTLSMSPEVPAVKLEESALKVQGHQGHDVSSSIGSATRWWRSYILHGILVALHVVFLVLLIRHPEHRVVIPLDTQAGVMAMGLSILLQAFYTLYTAGQVFITQRLALSRFIAQRRYLTAVHDVSSAWLGIGAAIDAVWQQRKVASSTWVTIAVMIYLGCVSVLHIASSTIMQFTAFNSTITTSVQSSMAWPNQSVDLTGLNWGAAVPDLPSMNMLSDLGTYGLSNNTLYDTLTTANALFVNATVNATSLQASCGLLSNLTYNESPDMSIPSYINFSVGGLGSGPFFSLQELPNQIVVVSPSTMSLFEAPDSPPYDPCPLCDRYLFFMLTTGVTVDGSINSTISVDAKYYTVDGNSSFLTIYLAACSLEAETVTATLDVQGAKLAPSPSQVQTDQQPWMLWSPGGSANLTNAMVSALDSVRFLDCPGFSQRICINMTTFGSPLFPPQSDPSALVMLSPYQLEQAIAQVAARMLWLAGQAGEDRGGFQRASGESQVTQVATQWRLNINKIPVLFASTASFVLFVIGLLLVGWPSRRRCTSMSGVSVLETLWIAAHSQALYERLADVDDASVDNLRAAGMFGICIADVKADHSKPSHQDSESDRSTLLE
;
A
#
# COMPACT_ATOMS: atom_id res chain seq x y z
N MET A 1 -4.33 31.26 -24.13
CA MET A 1 -4.60 30.15 -23.18
C MET A 1 -3.57 29.02 -23.31
N HIS A 2 -3.48 28.29 -24.43
CA HIS A 2 -2.48 27.20 -24.57
C HIS A 2 -1.04 27.66 -24.32
N ALA A 3 -0.63 28.84 -24.81
CA ALA A 3 0.68 29.41 -24.47
C ALA A 3 0.88 29.65 -22.96
N VAL A 4 -0.17 30.04 -22.22
CA VAL A 4 -0.13 30.19 -20.76
C VAL A 4 -0.02 28.83 -20.08
N LEU A 5 -0.73 27.80 -20.57
CA LEU A 5 -0.61 26.42 -20.08
C LEU A 5 0.79 25.85 -20.34
N VAL A 6 1.40 26.18 -21.47
CA VAL A 6 2.79 25.83 -21.79
C VAL A 6 3.76 26.56 -20.85
N VAL A 7 3.55 27.85 -20.58
CA VAL A 7 4.35 28.60 -19.59
C VAL A 7 4.17 28.01 -18.19
N MET A 8 2.96 27.58 -17.81
CA MET A 8 2.73 26.85 -16.57
C MET A 8 3.53 25.54 -16.56
N LEU A 9 3.44 24.72 -17.61
CA LEU A 9 4.24 23.49 -17.74
C LEU A 9 5.74 23.72 -17.56
N PHE A 10 6.30 24.81 -18.08
CA PHE A 10 7.72 25.16 -17.88
C PHE A 10 8.03 25.72 -16.48
N GLY A 11 7.04 26.34 -15.83
CA GLY A 11 7.18 26.89 -14.47
C GLY A 11 7.02 25.87 -13.35
N HIS A 12 6.57 24.65 -13.69
CA HIS A 12 6.32 23.55 -12.74
C HIS A 12 5.43 23.88 -11.51
N PRO A 13 4.40 24.78 -11.58
CA PRO A 13 3.53 25.05 -10.45
C PRO A 13 2.70 23.83 -10.04
N GLU A 14 2.47 22.88 -10.94
CA GLU A 14 1.80 21.61 -10.68
C GLU A 14 2.52 20.77 -9.62
N HIS A 15 3.82 21.01 -9.42
CA HIS A 15 4.56 20.34 -8.36
C HIS A 15 4.19 20.81 -6.95
N ARG A 16 3.52 21.96 -6.81
CA ARG A 16 3.19 22.59 -5.52
C ARG A 16 1.74 22.44 -5.08
N VAL A 17 0.86 21.97 -5.96
CA VAL A 17 -0.58 21.82 -5.67
C VAL A 17 -0.89 20.35 -5.46
N THR A 18 -0.96 19.95 -4.19
CA THR A 18 -1.46 18.64 -3.78
C THR A 18 -2.82 18.81 -3.13
N VAL A 19 -3.73 17.88 -3.43
CA VAL A 19 -5.08 17.87 -2.86
C VAL A 19 -5.29 16.53 -2.17
N PRO A 20 -5.89 16.50 -0.96
CA PRO A 20 -6.24 15.25 -0.31
C PRO A 20 -7.19 14.41 -1.19
N ALA A 21 -6.97 13.10 -1.20
CA ALA A 21 -7.64 12.14 -2.09
C ALA A 21 -9.18 12.12 -1.92
N ASP A 22 -9.69 12.56 -0.77
CA ASP A 22 -11.12 12.54 -0.45
C ASP A 22 -11.95 13.59 -1.21
N SER A 23 -11.31 14.52 -1.91
CA SER A 23 -11.95 15.66 -2.57
C SER A 23 -12.49 15.38 -3.99
N THR A 24 -13.14 14.24 -4.18
CA THR A 24 -13.72 13.83 -5.49
C THR A 24 -14.59 14.91 -6.16
N VAL A 25 -15.29 15.71 -5.36
CA VAL A 25 -16.13 16.84 -5.81
C VAL A 25 -15.30 17.93 -6.51
N LEU A 26 -14.11 18.24 -6.01
CA LEU A 26 -13.25 19.29 -6.58
C LEU A 26 -12.73 18.86 -7.95
N THR A 27 -12.26 17.61 -8.07
CA THR A 27 -11.75 17.07 -9.34
C THR A 27 -12.84 17.08 -10.43
N VAL A 28 -14.05 16.61 -10.09
CA VAL A 28 -15.18 16.60 -11.04
C VAL A 28 -15.62 18.02 -11.38
N GLY A 29 -15.72 18.92 -10.40
CA GLY A 29 -16.12 20.31 -10.62
C GLY A 29 -15.13 21.09 -11.48
N LEU A 30 -13.83 20.89 -11.30
CA LEU A 30 -12.79 21.57 -12.09
C LEU A 30 -12.77 21.08 -13.54
N SER A 31 -12.90 19.78 -13.77
CA SER A 31 -13.00 19.21 -15.13
C SER A 31 -14.26 19.70 -15.87
N ALA A 32 -15.42 19.67 -15.20
CA ALA A 32 -16.68 20.11 -15.80
C ALA A 32 -16.71 21.61 -16.13
N SER A 33 -16.17 22.45 -15.23
CA SER A 33 -16.09 23.89 -15.45
C SER A 33 -15.14 24.26 -16.60
N LEU A 34 -13.98 23.61 -16.68
CA LEU A 34 -13.02 23.81 -17.77
C LEU A 34 -13.64 23.43 -19.13
N GLN A 35 -14.30 22.26 -19.21
CA GLN A 35 -14.96 21.81 -20.43
C GLN A 35 -16.10 22.74 -20.86
N THR A 36 -16.89 23.24 -19.91
CA THR A 36 -17.96 24.21 -20.18
C THR A 36 -17.39 25.52 -20.73
N PHE A 37 -16.36 26.06 -20.10
CA PHE A 37 -15.70 27.29 -20.54
C PHE A 37 -15.13 27.14 -21.96
N TYR A 38 -14.41 26.05 -22.24
CA TYR A 38 -13.86 25.77 -23.57
C TYR A 38 -14.95 25.66 -24.64
N THR A 39 -16.07 25.00 -24.33
CA THR A 39 -17.20 24.85 -25.27
C THR A 39 -17.79 26.20 -25.65
N ILE A 40 -18.02 27.08 -24.66
CA ILE A 40 -18.54 28.44 -24.90
C ILE A 40 -17.54 29.26 -25.74
N TYR A 41 -16.26 29.22 -25.37
CA TYR A 41 -15.20 29.94 -26.08
C TYR A 41 -15.11 29.51 -27.54
N VAL A 42 -15.09 28.19 -27.79
CA VAL A 42 -15.05 27.61 -29.14
C VAL A 42 -16.28 28.00 -29.95
N ALA A 43 -17.48 27.94 -29.37
CA ALA A 43 -18.70 28.32 -30.08
C ALA A 43 -18.68 29.79 -30.52
N LEU A 44 -18.21 30.69 -29.65
CA LEU A 44 -18.02 32.11 -29.98
C LEU A 44 -16.96 32.30 -31.07
N LEU A 45 -15.85 31.56 -31.00
CA LEU A 45 -14.78 31.62 -32.00
C LEU A 45 -15.27 31.20 -33.38
N VAL A 46 -16.02 30.08 -33.48
CA VAL A 46 -16.64 29.63 -34.74
C VAL A 46 -17.59 30.69 -35.26
N LEU A 47 -18.46 31.25 -34.41
CA LEU A 47 -19.45 32.25 -34.83
C LEU A 47 -18.80 33.51 -35.40
N ILE A 48 -17.76 34.04 -34.74
CA ILE A 48 -17.04 35.24 -35.20
C ILE A 48 -16.29 34.95 -36.50
N THR A 49 -15.57 33.84 -36.57
CA THR A 49 -14.80 33.48 -37.78
C THR A 49 -15.68 33.15 -38.96
N GLN A 50 -16.81 32.47 -38.75
CA GLN A 50 -17.82 32.26 -39.77
C GLN A 50 -18.33 33.59 -40.33
N ARG A 51 -18.74 34.54 -39.47
CA ARG A 51 -19.22 35.85 -39.93
C ARG A 51 -18.17 36.61 -40.73
N LEU A 52 -16.93 36.66 -40.23
CA LEU A 52 -15.83 37.34 -40.91
C LEU A 52 -15.47 36.67 -42.23
N ALA A 53 -15.41 35.34 -42.28
CA ALA A 53 -15.08 34.59 -43.49
C ALA A 53 -16.16 34.75 -44.57
N VAL A 54 -17.44 34.70 -44.18
CA VAL A 54 -18.57 34.94 -45.11
C VAL A 54 -18.54 36.39 -45.60
N SER A 55 -18.38 37.37 -44.72
CA SER A 55 -18.25 38.79 -45.12
C SER A 55 -17.07 39.01 -46.07
N ALA A 56 -15.92 38.40 -45.80
CA ALA A 56 -14.75 38.47 -46.67
C ALA A 56 -14.96 37.78 -48.03
N ALA A 57 -15.74 36.70 -48.08
CA ALA A 57 -16.09 36.02 -49.33
C ALA A 57 -17.02 36.88 -50.19
N LEU A 58 -18.02 37.54 -49.58
CA LEU A 58 -18.97 38.43 -50.28
C LEU A 58 -18.31 39.70 -50.81
N ALA A 59 -17.26 40.18 -50.13
CA ALA A 59 -16.49 41.35 -50.59
C ALA A 59 -15.60 41.05 -51.80
N ARG A 60 -15.39 39.76 -52.13
CA ARG A 60 -14.61 39.35 -53.31
C ARG A 60 -15.54 38.96 -54.45
N GLN A 61 -15.05 39.16 -55.68
CA GLN A 61 -15.66 38.55 -56.84
C GLN A 61 -15.46 37.02 -56.76
N GLN A 62 -16.54 36.29 -56.52
CA GLN A 62 -16.53 34.84 -56.42
C GLN A 62 -17.73 34.24 -57.15
N LYS A 63 -17.56 32.98 -57.55
CA LYS A 63 -18.67 32.19 -58.12
C LYS A 63 -19.78 32.02 -57.09
N LEU A 64 -21.03 32.14 -57.51
CA LEU A 64 -22.19 31.94 -56.64
C LEU A 64 -22.17 30.56 -55.95
N THR A 65 -21.80 29.53 -56.71
CA THR A 65 -21.62 28.16 -56.20
C THR A 65 -20.56 28.09 -55.10
N THR A 66 -19.49 28.88 -55.21
CA THR A 66 -18.45 28.97 -54.17
C THR A 66 -18.99 29.59 -52.88
N ILE A 67 -19.76 30.68 -52.98
CA ILE A 67 -20.37 31.33 -51.81
C ILE A 67 -21.35 30.36 -51.13
N HIS A 68 -22.18 29.67 -51.91
CA HIS A 68 -23.08 28.64 -51.41
C HIS A 68 -22.34 27.54 -50.65
N ASP A 69 -21.27 27.00 -51.24
CA ASP A 69 -20.49 25.91 -50.65
C ASP A 69 -19.75 26.31 -49.39
N MET A 70 -19.25 27.54 -49.33
CA MET A 70 -18.64 28.12 -48.13
C MET A 70 -19.65 28.28 -47.01
N CYS A 71 -20.80 28.92 -47.28
CA CYS A 71 -21.87 29.10 -46.30
C CYS A 71 -22.40 27.75 -45.78
N GLY A 72 -22.54 26.77 -46.68
CA GLY A 72 -22.89 25.40 -46.32
C GLY A 72 -21.84 24.71 -45.45
N ALA A 73 -20.55 24.82 -45.79
CA ALA A 73 -19.46 24.20 -45.04
C ALA A 73 -19.35 24.73 -43.60
N TRP A 74 -19.61 26.03 -43.39
CA TRP A 74 -19.61 26.62 -42.04
C TRP A 74 -20.73 26.12 -41.12
N SER A 75 -21.72 25.41 -41.66
CA SER A 75 -22.81 24.82 -40.85
C SER A 75 -22.33 23.63 -39.99
N GLY A 76 -21.10 23.15 -40.17
CA GLY A 76 -20.48 22.12 -39.34
C GLY A 76 -19.64 21.12 -40.13
N ILE A 77 -18.87 20.26 -39.44
CA ILE A 77 -17.96 19.29 -40.08
C ILE A 77 -18.71 18.39 -41.08
N GLY A 78 -19.87 17.85 -40.71
CA GLY A 78 -20.65 17.01 -41.62
C GLY A 78 -21.09 17.73 -42.89
N ALA A 79 -21.44 19.01 -42.79
CA ALA A 79 -21.79 19.85 -43.93
C ALA A 79 -20.57 20.17 -44.80
N ALA A 80 -19.41 20.45 -44.19
CA ALA A 80 -18.14 20.66 -44.88
C ALA A 80 -17.67 19.40 -45.63
N ILE A 81 -17.76 18.21 -45.02
CA ILE A 81 -17.45 16.92 -45.68
C ILE A 81 -18.39 16.69 -46.86
N ASN A 82 -19.70 16.89 -46.67
CA ASN A 82 -20.65 16.75 -47.77
C ASN A 82 -20.41 17.79 -48.88
N SER A 83 -20.05 19.03 -48.54
CA SER A 83 -19.69 20.07 -49.52
C SER A 83 -18.45 19.67 -50.31
N LEU A 84 -17.41 19.16 -49.64
CA LEU A 84 -16.20 18.64 -50.28
C LEU A 84 -16.51 17.44 -51.19
N TRP A 85 -17.42 16.56 -50.77
CA TRP A 85 -17.91 15.45 -51.58
C TRP A 85 -18.70 15.92 -52.81
N GLN A 86 -19.59 16.92 -52.68
CA GLN A 86 -20.28 17.47 -53.85
C GLN A 86 -19.31 18.18 -54.81
N GLN A 87 -18.22 18.76 -54.28
CA GLN A 87 -17.18 19.40 -55.10
C GLN A 87 -16.35 18.41 -55.91
N THR A 88 -16.37 17.10 -55.60
CA THR A 88 -15.77 16.09 -56.49
C THR A 88 -16.59 15.90 -57.77
N LYS A 89 -17.84 16.37 -57.80
CA LYS A 89 -18.69 16.36 -59.00
C LYS A 89 -18.57 17.68 -59.79
N VAL A 90 -18.66 18.82 -59.09
CA VAL A 90 -18.58 20.16 -59.70
C VAL A 90 -17.59 21.00 -58.90
N VAL A 91 -16.41 21.25 -59.47
CA VAL A 91 -15.29 21.92 -58.80
C VAL A 91 -15.50 23.44 -58.78
N ALA A 92 -16.01 23.97 -57.67
CA ALA A 92 -16.15 25.42 -57.47
C ALA A 92 -14.99 26.00 -56.64
N SER A 93 -14.75 25.46 -55.43
CA SER A 93 -13.71 25.97 -54.49
C SER A 93 -13.21 24.93 -53.45
N PRO A 94 -12.68 23.78 -53.88
CA PRO A 94 -12.23 22.71 -52.97
C PRO A 94 -11.21 23.16 -51.93
N SER A 95 -10.34 24.11 -52.27
CA SER A 95 -9.36 24.66 -51.32
C SER A 95 -10.03 25.38 -50.15
N THR A 96 -11.05 26.21 -50.41
CA THR A 96 -11.73 26.97 -49.35
C THR A 96 -12.57 26.07 -48.47
N THR A 97 -13.29 25.10 -49.04
CA THR A 97 -14.04 24.11 -48.26
C THR A 97 -13.12 23.21 -47.43
N LEU A 98 -11.95 22.82 -47.96
CA LEU A 98 -10.93 22.09 -47.20
C LEU A 98 -10.37 22.93 -46.05
N VAL A 99 -10.15 24.23 -46.25
CA VAL A 99 -9.73 25.17 -45.20
C VAL A 99 -10.78 25.24 -44.09
N ILE A 100 -12.06 25.39 -44.43
CA ILE A 100 -13.16 25.40 -43.45
C ILE A 100 -13.25 24.05 -42.72
N LEU A 101 -13.15 22.93 -43.43
CA LEU A 101 -13.15 21.59 -42.83
C LEU A 101 -11.99 21.39 -41.85
N THR A 102 -10.78 21.81 -42.25
CA THR A 102 -9.59 21.75 -41.40
C THR A 102 -9.76 22.63 -40.17
N TYR A 103 -10.30 23.83 -40.35
CA TYR A 103 -10.60 24.76 -39.25
C TYR A 103 -11.59 24.14 -38.25
N LEU A 104 -12.73 23.65 -38.72
CA LEU A 104 -13.73 23.00 -37.86
C LEU A 104 -13.20 21.71 -37.21
N GLY A 105 -12.36 20.96 -37.93
CA GLY A 105 -11.66 19.77 -37.43
C GLY A 105 -10.70 20.09 -36.29
N CYS A 106 -9.85 21.11 -36.44
CA CYS A 106 -8.95 21.59 -35.39
C CYS A 106 -9.72 22.09 -34.16
N ILE A 107 -10.84 22.78 -34.36
CA ILE A 107 -11.74 23.20 -33.27
C ILE A 107 -12.34 21.99 -32.54
N SER A 108 -12.78 20.97 -33.27
CA SER A 108 -13.34 19.76 -32.65
C SER A 108 -12.27 18.97 -31.91
N GLY A 109 -11.06 18.89 -32.47
CA GLY A 109 -9.89 18.31 -31.79
C GLY A 109 -9.59 19.05 -30.49
N LEU A 110 -9.56 20.39 -30.51
CA LEU A 110 -9.38 21.20 -29.30
C LEU A 110 -10.44 20.92 -28.24
N HIS A 111 -11.70 20.78 -28.65
CA HIS A 111 -12.79 20.47 -27.73
C HIS A 111 -12.64 19.07 -27.10
N ILE A 112 -12.25 18.06 -27.89
CA ILE A 112 -12.02 16.70 -27.38
C ILE A 112 -10.86 16.72 -26.37
N ILE A 113 -9.78 17.43 -26.71
CA ILE A 113 -8.56 17.43 -25.91
C ILE A 113 -8.72 18.22 -24.62
N SER A 114 -9.60 19.24 -24.58
CA SER A 114 -9.73 20.13 -23.41
C SER A 114 -10.11 19.40 -22.11
N SER A 115 -10.86 18.30 -22.19
CA SER A 115 -11.24 17.49 -21.01
C SER A 115 -10.06 16.74 -20.39
N SER A 116 -8.96 16.58 -21.13
CA SER A 116 -7.77 15.81 -20.75
C SER A 116 -6.54 16.66 -20.38
N ILE A 117 -6.63 17.99 -20.48
CA ILE A 117 -5.52 18.91 -20.17
C ILE A 117 -5.14 18.83 -18.69
N ILE A 118 -6.13 18.73 -17.81
CA ILE A 118 -5.94 18.70 -16.36
C ILE A 118 -6.44 17.36 -15.85
N GLN A 119 -5.53 16.54 -15.32
CA GLN A 119 -5.88 15.29 -14.65
C GLN A 119 -5.26 15.29 -13.25
N PHE A 120 -5.97 14.72 -12.28
CA PHE A 120 -5.37 14.43 -10.99
C PHE A 120 -4.81 13.01 -11.05
N GLN A 121 -3.51 12.87 -10.84
CA GLN A 121 -2.86 11.57 -10.75
C GLN A 121 -2.53 11.28 -9.28
N PRO A 122 -2.81 10.06 -8.78
CA PRO A 122 -2.29 9.63 -7.50
C PRO A 122 -0.76 9.62 -7.57
N PHE A 123 -0.13 10.25 -6.58
CA PHE A 123 1.32 10.36 -6.46
C PHE A 123 1.71 9.99 -5.03
N ASN A 124 2.64 9.04 -4.90
CA ASN A 124 3.24 8.68 -3.62
C ASN A 124 4.32 9.71 -3.32
N ASN A 125 4.01 10.69 -2.47
CA ASN A 125 5.02 11.62 -1.99
C ASN A 125 5.57 11.06 -0.67
N PRO A 126 6.90 10.88 -0.53
CA PRO A 126 7.49 10.60 0.77
C PRO A 126 7.26 11.83 1.66
N MET A 127 6.40 11.68 2.65
CA MET A 127 6.20 12.65 3.71
C MET A 127 7.10 12.26 4.88
N THR A 128 8.00 13.14 5.27
CA THR A 128 8.75 12.96 6.51
C THR A 128 7.83 13.30 7.67
N ILE A 129 7.60 12.34 8.57
CA ILE A 129 6.89 12.55 9.82
C ILE A 129 7.81 12.23 10.99
N THR A 130 7.58 12.86 12.14
CA THR A 130 8.26 12.49 13.38
C THR A 130 7.52 11.31 14.01
N ILE A 131 8.26 10.26 14.37
CA ILE A 131 7.77 9.08 15.08
C ILE A 131 8.51 8.94 16.40
N GLN A 132 7.86 8.37 17.41
CA GLN A 132 8.54 7.99 18.64
C GLN A 132 9.36 6.72 18.41
N SER A 133 10.53 6.65 19.00
CA SER A 133 11.42 5.49 18.96
C SER A 133 12.06 5.29 20.32
N ARG A 134 12.27 4.05 20.74
CA ARG A 134 12.88 3.74 22.03
C ARG A 134 14.39 3.66 21.88
N LEU A 135 15.13 4.44 22.68
CA LEU A 135 16.59 4.41 22.70
C LEU A 135 17.09 3.01 23.08
N ALA A 136 17.93 2.41 22.23
CA ALA A 136 18.56 1.13 22.55
C ALA A 136 19.84 1.29 23.39
N TRP A 137 20.45 2.47 23.39
CA TRP A 137 21.61 2.81 24.21
C TRP A 137 21.18 3.65 25.44
N PRO A 138 21.71 3.40 26.65
CA PRO A 138 21.37 4.19 27.82
C PRO A 138 21.76 5.66 27.60
N PRO A 139 20.88 6.62 27.96
CA PRO A 139 21.22 8.04 27.93
C PRO A 139 22.50 8.32 28.76
N PRO A 140 23.30 9.33 28.40
CA PRO A 140 24.54 9.65 29.11
C PRO A 140 24.34 10.04 30.59
N SER A 141 23.10 10.26 31.02
CA SER A 141 22.76 10.50 32.43
C SER A 141 22.62 9.24 33.29
N ILE A 142 22.60 8.05 32.68
CA ILE A 142 22.46 6.77 33.39
C ILE A 142 23.84 6.17 33.63
N ASP A 143 24.17 5.91 34.90
CA ASP A 143 25.40 5.21 35.27
C ASP A 143 25.27 3.71 34.99
N ILE A 144 25.95 3.24 33.94
CA ILE A 144 26.00 1.83 33.52
C ILE A 144 26.57 0.92 34.63
N GLY A 145 27.40 1.47 35.54
CA GLY A 145 27.97 0.72 36.66
C GLY A 145 26.94 0.34 37.74
N SER A 146 25.78 0.99 37.74
CA SER A 146 24.70 0.76 38.70
C SER A 146 23.77 -0.40 38.34
N PHE A 147 23.90 -0.99 37.15
CA PHE A 147 23.01 -2.06 36.71
C PHE A 147 23.22 -3.36 37.53
N GLU A 148 22.15 -4.13 37.68
CA GLU A 148 22.14 -5.44 38.35
C GLU A 148 22.62 -6.53 37.39
N TRP A 149 23.93 -6.51 37.15
CA TRP A 149 24.58 -7.35 36.14
C TRP A 149 24.48 -8.85 36.39
N ILE A 150 24.20 -9.28 37.62
CA ILE A 150 23.91 -10.69 37.96
C ILE A 150 22.66 -11.14 37.21
N THR A 151 21.56 -10.39 37.39
CA THR A 151 20.28 -10.63 36.72
C THR A 151 20.44 -10.54 35.20
N ILE A 152 21.07 -9.48 34.69
CA ILE A 152 21.29 -9.28 33.24
C ILE A 152 22.17 -10.39 32.64
N GLY A 153 23.28 -10.74 33.30
CA GLY A 153 24.26 -11.71 32.82
C GLY A 153 23.71 -13.14 32.75
N SER A 154 22.83 -13.50 33.68
CA SER A 154 22.15 -14.81 33.67
C SER A 154 21.27 -15.03 32.42
N MET A 155 20.80 -13.94 31.78
CA MET A 155 19.97 -14.00 30.57
C MET A 155 20.78 -14.08 29.27
N LEU A 156 22.10 -13.88 29.32
CA LEU A 156 22.94 -13.77 28.13
C LEU A 156 22.95 -15.04 27.25
N PRO A 157 22.94 -16.28 27.78
CA PRO A 157 22.85 -17.50 26.97
C PRO A 157 21.57 -17.61 26.13
N MET A 158 20.54 -16.84 26.47
CA MET A 158 19.27 -16.81 25.74
C MET A 158 19.35 -15.98 24.47
N LEU A 159 20.29 -15.06 24.35
CA LEU A 159 20.32 -14.13 23.22
C LEU A 159 20.47 -14.80 21.85
N PRO A 160 21.23 -15.89 21.69
CA PRO A 160 21.24 -16.67 20.46
C PRO A 160 19.89 -17.32 20.14
N THR A 161 19.14 -17.81 21.13
CA THR A 161 17.81 -18.41 20.90
C THR A 161 16.78 -17.32 20.58
N LEU A 162 16.92 -16.15 21.22
CA LEU A 162 16.15 -14.93 20.97
C LEU A 162 16.54 -14.22 19.66
N SER A 163 17.70 -14.52 19.06
CA SER A 163 18.11 -13.89 17.78
C SER A 163 17.17 -14.23 16.61
N SER A 164 16.39 -15.32 16.73
CA SER A 164 15.29 -15.67 15.82
C SER A 164 14.04 -14.80 16.01
N LEU A 165 13.87 -14.24 17.21
CA LEU A 165 12.80 -13.34 17.62
C LEU A 165 13.32 -11.91 17.55
N SER A 166 13.42 -11.40 16.32
CA SER A 166 13.62 -9.98 15.99
C SER A 166 14.30 -9.23 17.15
N ALA A 167 15.63 -9.36 17.26
CA ALA A 167 16.44 -8.56 18.17
C ALA A 167 16.42 -7.10 17.69
N ASN A 168 15.22 -6.52 17.61
CA ASN A 168 14.97 -5.20 17.12
C ASN A 168 15.75 -4.27 18.03
N GLY A 169 16.61 -3.48 17.42
CA GLY A 169 17.56 -2.63 18.10
C GLY A 169 18.91 -3.26 18.40
N LEU A 170 19.24 -4.46 17.89
CA LEU A 170 20.53 -5.11 18.04
C LEU A 170 20.90 -5.97 16.82
N THR A 171 22.03 -5.66 16.19
CA THR A 171 22.63 -6.45 15.11
C THR A 171 24.13 -6.60 15.35
N GLY A 172 24.57 -7.81 15.72
CA GLY A 172 25.97 -8.08 16.08
C GLY A 172 26.41 -7.24 17.27
N SER A 173 27.42 -6.39 17.10
CA SER A 173 27.87 -5.45 18.14
C SER A 173 27.21 -4.07 18.07
N THR A 174 26.18 -3.89 17.25
CA THR A 174 25.53 -2.59 17.02
C THR A 174 24.13 -2.56 17.62
N LEU A 175 23.90 -1.62 18.51
CA LEU A 175 22.59 -1.27 19.06
C LEU A 175 21.95 -0.18 18.20
N TYR A 176 20.63 -0.16 18.00
CA TYR A 176 19.94 0.91 17.27
C TYR A 176 18.56 1.22 17.84
N ASP A 177 18.12 2.47 17.76
CA ASP A 177 16.82 2.85 18.33
C ASP A 177 15.67 2.11 17.65
N ILE A 178 14.67 1.71 18.43
CA ILE A 178 13.56 0.88 17.96
C ILE A 178 12.35 1.79 17.66
N PRO A 179 11.94 1.97 16.40
CA PRO A 179 10.79 2.81 16.07
C PRO A 179 9.48 2.22 16.61
N SER A 180 8.62 3.07 17.17
CA SER A 180 7.25 2.69 17.54
C SER A 180 6.41 2.55 16.28
N LEU A 181 6.07 1.31 15.94
CA LEU A 181 5.47 0.91 14.67
C LEU A 181 3.93 0.97 14.71
N ASP A 182 3.36 2.16 14.93
CA ASP A 182 1.90 2.32 14.80
C ASP A 182 1.45 2.48 13.34
N TYR A 183 2.40 2.67 12.40
CA TYR A 183 2.09 2.87 10.99
C TYR A 183 3.15 2.25 10.06
N ALA A 184 2.73 1.89 8.85
CA ALA A 184 3.60 1.40 7.79
C ALA A 184 4.48 2.51 7.23
N PHE A 185 5.78 2.48 7.56
CA PHE A 185 6.81 3.37 7.00
C PHE A 185 7.65 2.63 5.96
N THR A 186 8.24 3.37 5.02
CA THR A 186 9.18 2.79 4.05
C THR A 186 10.63 2.87 4.52
N GLY A 187 10.97 3.88 5.31
CA GLY A 187 12.30 4.02 5.91
C GLY A 187 12.28 4.92 7.14
N VAL A 188 13.07 4.59 8.15
CA VAL A 188 13.22 5.37 9.38
C VAL A 188 14.70 5.66 9.63
N VAL A 189 15.04 6.91 9.92
CA VAL A 189 16.38 7.26 10.39
C VAL A 189 16.43 7.10 11.91
N VAL A 190 17.25 6.18 12.40
CA VAL A 190 17.46 5.91 13.83
C VAL A 190 18.93 6.15 14.22
N ASN A 191 19.21 6.38 15.50
CA ASN A 191 20.60 6.36 15.96
C ASN A 191 21.04 4.91 16.16
N ARG A 192 22.23 4.57 15.68
CA ARG A 192 22.91 3.31 15.99
C ARG A 192 24.16 3.60 16.82
N THR A 193 24.40 2.79 17.85
CA THR A 193 25.61 2.80 18.66
C THR A 193 26.32 1.47 18.49
N THR A 194 27.48 1.49 17.83
CA THR A 194 28.31 0.29 17.66
C THR A 194 29.32 0.20 18.79
N VAL A 195 29.33 -0.94 19.49
CA VAL A 195 30.39 -1.31 20.42
C VAL A 195 31.54 -1.90 19.61
N THR A 196 32.74 -1.40 19.89
CA THR A 196 33.99 -1.88 19.29
C THR A 196 34.98 -2.21 20.39
N THR A 197 35.55 -3.40 20.31
CA THR A 197 36.60 -3.86 21.23
C THR A 197 37.93 -3.79 20.49
N LYS A 198 38.96 -3.28 21.16
CA LYS A 198 40.34 -3.42 20.73
C LYS A 198 41.09 -4.27 21.74
N CYS A 199 41.51 -5.44 21.32
CA CYS A 199 42.29 -6.38 22.10
C CYS A 199 43.74 -6.35 21.64
N GLY A 200 44.66 -6.64 22.54
CA GLY A 200 46.06 -6.88 22.18
C GLY A 200 46.75 -7.68 23.27
N LEU A 201 47.86 -8.30 22.88
CA LEU A 201 48.69 -9.04 23.81
C LEU A 201 49.48 -8.09 24.69
N LEU A 202 49.64 -8.46 25.96
CA LEU A 202 50.43 -7.71 26.91
C LEU A 202 51.93 -7.80 26.54
N PRO A 203 52.62 -6.66 26.33
CA PRO A 203 54.04 -6.66 26.01
C PRO A 203 54.91 -7.22 27.14
N ASN A 204 55.94 -7.99 26.77
CA ASN A 204 56.89 -8.69 27.66
C ASN A 204 57.89 -7.78 28.39
N THR A 205 57.71 -6.45 28.39
CA THR A 205 58.80 -5.52 28.76
C THR A 205 59.08 -5.38 30.26
N SER A 206 58.50 -6.20 31.15
CA SER A 206 58.90 -6.24 32.57
C SER A 206 58.36 -7.43 33.39
N ALA A 207 58.47 -8.67 32.93
CA ALA A 207 58.29 -9.82 33.83
C ALA A 207 59.46 -9.86 34.86
N VAL A 208 59.23 -9.28 36.04
CA VAL A 208 60.16 -9.39 37.18
C VAL A 208 60.04 -10.78 37.78
N THR A 209 61.20 -11.41 37.99
CA THR A 209 61.45 -12.73 38.56
C THR A 209 60.48 -13.19 39.65
N THR A 210 59.96 -14.40 39.45
CA THR A 210 59.11 -15.18 40.35
C THR A 210 59.81 -15.55 41.66
N THR A 211 59.17 -15.28 42.80
CA THR A 211 59.05 -16.29 43.85
C THR A 211 57.63 -16.83 43.75
N LEU A 212 57.48 -18.13 43.45
CA LEU A 212 56.20 -18.80 43.74
C LEU A 212 56.05 -18.75 45.26
N ASP A 213 55.06 -18.01 45.74
CA ASP A 213 54.59 -18.19 47.10
C ASP A 213 53.83 -19.54 47.12
N ASP A 214 53.77 -20.24 48.27
CA ASP A 214 53.22 -21.62 48.44
C ASP A 214 51.76 -21.84 47.97
N VAL A 215 51.11 -20.84 47.36
CA VAL A 215 49.71 -20.81 46.91
C VAL A 215 49.59 -20.73 45.37
N GLY A 216 50.68 -20.78 44.59
CA GLY A 216 50.60 -20.89 43.12
C GLY A 216 50.19 -19.62 42.36
N ASN A 217 50.29 -18.43 42.95
CA ASN A 217 49.96 -17.18 42.26
C ASN A 217 51.17 -16.58 41.53
N PHE A 218 50.97 -16.10 40.29
CA PHE A 218 51.99 -15.47 39.46
C PHE A 218 51.91 -13.94 39.54
N ASN A 219 52.90 -13.29 40.16
CA ASN A 219 52.96 -11.82 40.21
C ASN A 219 53.69 -11.26 38.98
N ALA A 220 52.97 -10.51 38.13
CA ALA A 220 53.52 -9.81 36.97
C ALA A 220 53.49 -8.28 37.19
N THR A 221 54.56 -7.57 36.87
CA THR A 221 54.55 -6.09 36.87
C THR A 221 54.50 -5.59 35.43
N VAL A 222 53.41 -4.93 35.04
CA VAL A 222 53.26 -4.38 33.68
C VAL A 222 53.54 -2.88 33.71
N ILE A 223 54.51 -2.42 32.91
CA ILE A 223 54.84 -0.99 32.78
C ILE A 223 53.58 -0.20 32.39
N GLY A 224 53.19 0.75 33.24
CA GLY A 224 52.01 1.60 33.04
C GLY A 224 50.72 1.09 33.69
N LEU A 225 50.67 -0.16 34.16
CA LEU A 225 49.52 -0.70 34.92
C LEU A 225 49.88 -0.97 36.39
N GLY A 226 51.12 -1.35 36.71
CA GLY A 226 51.53 -1.73 38.07
C GLY A 226 51.66 -3.24 38.24
N GLN A 227 51.67 -3.72 39.48
CA GLN A 227 51.79 -5.14 39.80
C GLN A 227 50.40 -5.81 39.79
N ILE A 228 50.29 -6.95 39.10
CA ILE A 228 49.08 -7.74 38.93
C ILE A 228 49.40 -9.18 39.37
N SER A 229 48.58 -9.76 40.25
CA SER A 229 48.68 -11.18 40.60
C SER A 229 47.73 -11.98 39.69
N LEU A 230 48.24 -12.97 38.98
CA LEU A 230 47.50 -13.80 38.04
C LEU A 230 47.46 -15.22 38.62
N PRO A 231 46.28 -15.85 38.76
CA PRO A 231 46.17 -17.21 39.29
C PRO A 231 46.79 -18.22 38.30
N SER A 232 47.54 -19.21 38.81
CA SER A 232 48.01 -20.35 38.01
C SER A 232 47.07 -21.55 38.22
N GLU A 233 45.87 -21.50 37.64
CA GLU A 233 45.03 -22.71 37.57
C GLU A 233 45.44 -23.56 36.36
N GLU A 234 45.68 -24.86 36.59
CA GLU A 234 45.98 -25.86 35.56
C GLU A 234 44.70 -26.31 34.83
N ASN A 235 44.07 -25.42 34.07
CA ASN A 235 42.92 -25.76 33.23
C ASN A 235 43.28 -25.66 31.74
N ASP A 236 43.33 -26.81 31.06
CA ASP A 236 43.59 -26.92 29.62
C ASP A 236 42.39 -26.48 28.78
N ASN A 237 42.66 -25.79 27.66
CA ASN A 237 41.70 -25.39 26.62
C ASN A 237 40.59 -24.40 27.06
N MET A 238 40.94 -23.42 27.88
CA MET A 238 39.94 -22.50 28.44
C MET A 238 40.31 -21.02 28.22
N VAL A 239 39.32 -20.22 27.81
CA VAL A 239 39.40 -18.76 27.81
C VAL A 239 38.78 -18.24 29.11
N ILE A 240 39.59 -18.13 30.16
CA ILE A 240 39.10 -17.74 31.49
C ILE A 240 39.16 -16.23 31.65
N PHE A 241 38.07 -15.65 32.11
CA PHE A 241 38.01 -14.25 32.47
C PHE A 241 38.67 -14.05 33.81
N LEU A 242 39.70 -13.19 33.85
CA LEU A 242 40.37 -12.87 35.10
C LEU A 242 39.68 -11.66 35.73
N SER A 243 38.75 -11.95 36.64
CA SER A 243 38.13 -10.92 37.49
C SER A 243 39.17 -10.31 38.42
N SER A 244 39.18 -8.98 38.57
CA SER A 244 40.04 -8.30 39.55
C SER A 244 39.72 -8.70 41.00
N ALA A 245 38.52 -9.24 41.26
CA ALA A 245 38.14 -9.75 42.59
C ALA A 245 38.91 -11.03 42.99
N PHE A 246 39.47 -11.78 42.03
CA PHE A 246 40.35 -12.92 42.32
C PHE A 246 41.73 -12.49 42.86
N LEU A 247 42.10 -11.21 42.77
CA LEU A 247 43.32 -10.71 43.41
C LEU A 247 43.18 -10.53 44.94
N ASP A 248 41.96 -10.58 45.48
CA ASP A 248 41.66 -10.32 46.90
C ASP A 248 40.88 -11.50 47.52
N VAL A 249 41.40 -12.72 47.43
CA VAL A 249 40.73 -13.90 48.02
C VAL A 249 40.78 -13.84 49.55
N HIS A 250 39.61 -13.59 50.15
CA HIS A 250 39.28 -14.00 51.52
C HIS A 250 38.74 -15.44 51.51
N ILE A 251 39.36 -16.30 52.32
CA ILE A 251 38.99 -17.70 52.56
C ILE A 251 37.53 -17.77 53.07
N ALA A 252 36.74 -18.70 52.53
CA ALA A 252 35.32 -18.92 52.83
C ALA A 252 34.98 -19.05 54.35
N PRO A 253 33.79 -18.61 54.79
CA PRO A 253 33.37 -18.67 56.19
C PRO A 253 32.87 -20.07 56.56
N GLY A 254 33.81 -20.98 56.82
CA GLY A 254 33.51 -22.34 57.31
C GLY A 254 34.46 -22.87 58.40
N PHE A 255 35.55 -22.16 58.67
CA PHE A 255 36.52 -22.54 59.71
C PHE A 255 36.43 -21.60 60.91
N SER A 256 36.29 -22.19 62.10
CA SER A 256 36.19 -21.50 63.39
C SER A 256 37.29 -20.44 63.58
N PRO A 257 36.95 -19.19 63.92
CA PRO A 257 37.92 -18.13 64.10
C PRO A 257 38.53 -18.21 65.50
N SER A 258 39.63 -18.94 65.65
CA SER A 258 40.52 -18.76 66.79
C SER A 258 41.97 -18.62 66.34
N THR A 259 42.51 -17.42 66.55
CA THR A 259 43.94 -17.04 66.56
C THR A 259 44.71 -17.02 65.23
N ARG A 260 44.50 -15.96 64.41
CA ARG A 260 45.60 -15.33 63.65
C ARG A 260 45.29 -13.88 63.28
N SER A 261 45.44 -12.97 64.24
CA SER A 261 45.49 -11.52 63.98
C SER A 261 46.93 -11.11 63.71
N GLY A 262 47.27 -10.76 62.47
CA GLY A 262 48.51 -10.06 62.19
C GLY A 262 49.21 -10.42 60.88
N LEU A 263 48.55 -10.22 59.74
CA LEU A 263 49.25 -9.88 58.49
C LEU A 263 48.27 -9.28 57.48
N LYS A 264 47.91 -8.00 57.67
CA LYS A 264 47.29 -7.22 56.59
C LYS A 264 48.44 -6.64 55.78
N ARG A 265 48.79 -7.30 54.68
CA ARG A 265 49.85 -6.84 53.78
C ARG A 265 49.16 -5.89 52.79
N ASP A 266 49.37 -4.58 52.97
CA ASP A 266 48.88 -3.56 52.04
C ASP A 266 49.62 -3.72 50.70
N LEU A 267 49.11 -4.57 49.79
CA LEU A 267 49.59 -4.58 48.41
C LEU A 267 49.09 -3.29 47.72
N PRO A 268 49.94 -2.62 46.94
CA PRO A 268 49.53 -1.44 46.17
C PRO A 268 48.49 -1.86 45.13
N SER A 269 47.26 -1.36 45.29
CA SER A 269 46.18 -1.55 44.31
C SER A 269 46.59 -0.93 42.98
N CYS A 270 46.38 -1.66 41.89
CA CYS A 270 46.62 -1.20 40.52
C CYS A 270 45.55 -0.15 40.14
N PRO A 271 45.85 1.17 40.12
CA PRO A 271 44.83 2.22 39.99
C PRO A 271 44.27 2.33 38.57
N LEU A 272 44.86 1.62 37.60
CA LEU A 272 44.45 1.62 36.20
C LEU A 272 43.86 0.27 35.75
N CYS A 273 43.89 -0.77 36.58
CA CYS A 273 43.38 -2.09 36.21
C CYS A 273 41.87 -2.09 36.02
N ASP A 274 41.14 -1.21 36.72
CA ASP A 274 39.69 -1.07 36.55
C ASP A 274 39.30 -0.60 35.13
N ASN A 275 40.23 0.01 34.39
CA ASN A 275 39.99 0.53 33.05
C ASN A 275 40.23 -0.49 31.93
N TYR A 276 40.70 -1.70 32.25
CA TYR A 276 41.07 -2.71 31.26
C TYR A 276 40.54 -4.08 31.66
N ARG A 277 40.35 -4.94 30.68
CA ARG A 277 39.94 -6.32 30.93
C ARG A 277 41.01 -7.29 30.49
N PHE A 278 41.29 -8.26 31.36
CA PHE A 278 42.28 -9.30 31.14
C PHE A 278 41.61 -10.64 30.87
N TYR A 279 42.09 -11.32 29.84
CA TYR A 279 41.68 -12.67 29.47
C TYR A 279 42.89 -13.58 29.55
N SER A 280 42.71 -14.76 30.13
CA SER A 280 43.66 -15.86 30.09
C SER A 280 43.23 -16.82 28.99
N VAL A 281 44.13 -17.17 28.07
CA VAL A 281 43.87 -18.15 27.00
C VAL A 281 44.91 -19.25 27.08
N SER A 282 44.51 -20.47 27.45
CA SER A 282 45.39 -21.66 27.55
C SER A 282 45.33 -22.56 26.30
N THR A 283 46.44 -23.24 25.94
CA THR A 283 46.65 -23.85 24.61
C THR A 283 45.90 -25.15 24.32
N ALA A 284 44.95 -25.05 23.37
CA ALA A 284 44.94 -25.76 22.08
C ALA A 284 44.66 -24.77 20.93
N ILE A 285 45.02 -23.50 21.15
CA ILE A 285 44.64 -22.36 20.32
C ILE A 285 45.90 -21.69 19.77
N GLN A 286 46.09 -21.68 18.45
CA GLN A 286 47.20 -20.96 17.82
C GLN A 286 46.79 -19.50 17.63
N ILE A 287 47.49 -18.59 18.30
CA ILE A 287 47.41 -17.15 18.01
C ILE A 287 48.40 -16.90 16.86
N GLY A 288 47.95 -16.32 15.73
CA GLY A 288 48.73 -16.22 14.48
C GLY A 288 50.14 -15.60 14.59
N ASP A 289 50.93 -15.68 13.51
CA ASP A 289 52.38 -15.39 13.42
C ASP A 289 52.87 -14.16 14.22
N LEU A 290 53.13 -14.36 15.52
CA LEU A 290 53.72 -13.37 16.42
C LEU A 290 55.15 -13.77 16.77
N PRO A 291 56.13 -12.86 16.67
CA PRO A 291 57.48 -13.14 17.14
C PRO A 291 57.48 -13.32 18.66
N SER A 292 57.80 -14.53 19.11
CA SER A 292 57.67 -15.00 20.51
C SER A 292 58.43 -14.21 21.59
N SER A 293 59.26 -13.22 21.23
CA SER A 293 60.07 -12.48 22.19
C SER A 293 59.32 -11.39 22.96
N ASP A 294 58.17 -10.93 22.45
CA ASP A 294 57.59 -9.64 22.87
C ASP A 294 56.28 -9.77 23.68
N VAL A 295 55.85 -10.99 24.03
CA VAL A 295 54.56 -11.24 24.72
C VAL A 295 54.73 -11.96 26.06
N VAL A 296 53.92 -11.61 27.06
CA VAL A 296 53.83 -12.36 28.32
C VAL A 296 53.16 -13.71 28.08
N GLN A 297 53.94 -14.79 28.20
CA GLN A 297 53.48 -16.16 28.07
C GLN A 297 53.95 -17.00 29.25
N TYR A 298 53.05 -17.81 29.81
CA TYR A 298 53.36 -18.72 30.90
C TYR A 298 53.33 -20.15 30.36
N HIS A 299 54.43 -20.87 30.46
CA HIS A 299 54.50 -22.27 30.04
C HIS A 299 54.41 -23.16 31.27
N THR A 300 53.35 -23.97 31.35
CA THR A 300 53.24 -25.08 32.29
C THR A 300 53.34 -26.38 31.54
N ASN A 301 53.89 -27.40 32.20
CA ASN A 301 53.87 -28.76 31.68
C ASN A 301 52.87 -29.53 32.54
N GLY A 302 51.58 -29.51 32.16
CA GLY A 302 50.56 -30.30 32.82
C GLY A 302 50.90 -31.78 32.64
N THR A 303 50.88 -32.56 33.73
CA THR A 303 51.10 -34.01 33.66
C THR A 303 49.77 -34.73 33.78
N PHE A 304 49.30 -35.30 32.68
CA PHE A 304 48.05 -36.06 32.65
C PHE A 304 48.35 -37.55 32.74
N ILE A 305 47.69 -38.25 33.65
CA ILE A 305 47.73 -39.72 33.66
C ILE A 305 46.64 -40.21 32.68
N ALA A 306 47.06 -40.75 31.53
CA ALA A 306 46.15 -41.35 30.58
C ALA A 306 45.45 -42.59 31.18
N ALA A 307 44.34 -43.03 30.59
CA ALA A 307 43.55 -44.17 31.10
C ALA A 307 44.35 -45.49 31.18
N ASP A 308 45.50 -45.58 30.52
CA ASP A 308 46.45 -46.70 30.59
C ASP A 308 47.49 -46.56 31.72
N GLY A 309 47.42 -45.50 32.53
CA GLY A 309 48.33 -45.20 33.63
C GLY A 309 49.64 -44.51 33.21
N LYS A 310 49.83 -44.12 31.95
CA LYS A 310 51.01 -43.34 31.53
C LYS A 310 50.82 -41.86 31.76
N GLU A 311 51.80 -41.24 32.41
CA GLU A 311 51.95 -39.79 32.46
C GLU A 311 52.33 -39.26 31.06
N VAL A 312 51.47 -38.41 30.51
CA VAL A 312 51.71 -37.63 29.30
C VAL A 312 51.82 -36.19 29.74
N SER A 313 53.02 -35.61 29.59
CA SER A 313 53.22 -34.17 29.80
C SER A 313 52.76 -33.43 28.54
N ILE A 314 51.74 -32.58 28.70
CA ILE A 314 51.27 -31.69 27.64
C ILE A 314 51.77 -30.28 28.00
N PRO A 315 52.60 -29.65 27.16
CA PRO A 315 53.00 -28.26 27.39
C PRO A 315 51.79 -27.37 27.12
N THR A 316 51.35 -26.66 28.15
CA THR A 316 50.27 -25.67 28.08
C THR A 316 50.88 -24.27 28.13
N THR A 317 50.65 -23.45 27.10
CA THR A 317 51.03 -22.04 27.10
C THR A 317 49.80 -21.18 27.37
N THR A 318 49.89 -20.31 28.38
CA THR A 318 48.83 -19.36 28.69
C THR A 318 49.24 -17.96 28.20
N TYR A 319 48.39 -17.36 27.36
CA TYR A 319 48.54 -15.98 26.89
C TYR A 319 47.58 -15.05 27.63
N TYR A 320 48.07 -13.84 27.95
CA TYR A 320 47.25 -12.80 28.56
C TYR A 320 46.90 -11.70 27.55
N ILE A 321 45.61 -11.51 27.33
CA ILE A 321 45.07 -10.53 26.37
C ILE A 321 44.39 -9.41 27.14
N ALA A 322 44.74 -8.17 26.82
CA ALA A 322 44.09 -6.98 27.34
C ALA A 322 43.15 -6.39 26.29
N CYS A 323 41.91 -6.10 26.66
CA CYS A 323 40.92 -5.48 25.77
C CYS A 323 40.38 -4.15 26.34
N SER A 324 40.13 -3.20 25.44
CA SER A 324 39.48 -1.91 25.73
C SER A 324 38.23 -1.75 24.87
N LEU A 325 37.15 -1.18 25.44
CA LEU A 325 35.88 -0.95 24.75
C LEU A 325 35.72 0.51 24.33
N ASN A 326 35.18 0.71 23.13
CA ASN A 326 34.81 2.03 22.62
C ASN A 326 33.45 1.95 21.93
N THR A 327 32.70 3.05 21.96
CA THR A 327 31.37 3.15 21.33
C THR A 327 31.37 4.25 20.28
N THR A 328 30.58 4.07 19.23
CA THR A 328 30.41 5.09 18.19
C THR A 328 28.95 5.18 17.81
N THR A 329 28.34 6.35 18.02
CA THR A 329 26.94 6.62 17.67
C THR A 329 26.86 7.36 16.35
N THR A 330 26.08 6.84 15.39
CA THR A 330 25.84 7.47 14.08
C THR A 330 24.37 7.35 13.67
N PRO A 331 23.79 8.29 12.92
CA PRO A 331 22.45 8.15 12.37
C PRO A 331 22.46 7.12 11.22
N TYR A 332 21.36 6.38 11.06
CA TYR A 332 21.26 5.29 10.10
C TYR A 332 19.83 5.07 9.59
N GLU A 333 19.67 4.75 8.30
CA GLU A 333 18.36 4.48 7.70
C GLU A 333 18.04 2.98 7.74
N ILE A 334 16.96 2.62 8.45
CA ILE A 334 16.39 1.27 8.48
C ILE A 334 15.36 1.17 7.36
N ASP A 335 15.53 0.16 6.50
CA ASP A 335 14.47 -0.26 5.59
C ASP A 335 13.44 -1.07 6.38
N MET A 336 12.28 -0.47 6.60
CA MET A 336 11.21 -1.05 7.41
C MET A 336 10.55 -2.25 6.72
N SER A 337 10.75 -2.44 5.41
CA SER A 337 10.21 -3.59 4.68
C SER A 337 11.04 -4.86 4.90
N SER A 338 12.36 -4.73 5.09
CA SER A 338 13.25 -5.84 5.38
C SER A 338 13.55 -6.00 6.87
N GLY A 339 13.33 -4.95 7.67
CA GLY A 339 13.75 -4.90 9.08
C GLY A 339 15.27 -4.95 9.25
N GLN A 340 16.03 -4.88 8.16
CA GLN A 340 17.48 -4.98 8.17
C GLN A 340 18.12 -3.60 8.02
N LEU A 341 19.28 -3.45 8.67
CA LEU A 341 20.16 -2.33 8.45
C LEU A 341 20.77 -2.46 7.05
N THR A 342 20.46 -1.55 6.12
CA THR A 342 21.03 -1.51 4.76
C THR A 342 22.55 -1.29 4.85
N PRO A 343 23.43 -2.30 4.81
CA PRO A 343 24.81 -2.18 5.29
C PRO A 343 25.55 -1.04 4.57
N PRO A 344 26.35 -0.20 5.27
CA PRO A 344 27.21 0.72 4.56
C PRO A 344 28.24 -0.12 3.79
N VAL A 345 28.54 0.28 2.55
CA VAL A 345 29.57 -0.36 1.72
C VAL A 345 30.83 -0.56 2.58
N PRO A 346 31.29 -1.81 2.79
CA PRO A 346 32.37 -2.08 3.74
C PRO A 346 33.63 -1.32 3.31
N SER A 347 34.17 -0.49 4.21
CA SER A 347 35.47 0.16 3.99
C SER A 347 36.59 -0.87 4.18
N SER A 348 37.26 -1.20 3.08
CA SER A 348 38.52 -1.94 2.89
C SER A 348 38.89 -3.05 3.90
N ASN A 349 38.91 -4.28 3.40
CA ASN A 349 39.38 -5.52 4.04
C ASN A 349 40.92 -5.60 4.22
N ASP A 350 41.57 -4.64 4.86
CA ASP A 350 43.00 -4.80 5.15
C ASP A 350 43.20 -5.60 6.45
N PRO A 351 43.78 -6.82 6.38
CA PRO A 351 44.17 -7.58 7.57
C PRO A 351 45.38 -6.89 8.21
N LEU A 352 45.14 -6.12 9.26
CA LEU A 352 46.21 -5.57 10.08
C LEU A 352 46.76 -6.69 10.99
N PRO A 353 48.08 -6.98 10.98
CA PRO A 353 48.69 -7.96 11.87
C PRO A 353 48.53 -7.56 13.33
N GLY A 354 48.57 -8.56 14.24
CA GLY A 354 48.43 -8.35 15.68
C GLY A 354 49.44 -7.35 16.23
N THR A 355 48.99 -6.13 16.51
CA THR A 355 49.83 -5.11 17.16
C THR A 355 49.90 -5.35 18.66
N VAL A 356 51.09 -5.15 19.24
CA VAL A 356 51.29 -5.04 20.69
C VAL A 356 50.29 -4.04 21.27
N TRP A 357 49.66 -4.39 22.40
CA TRP A 357 48.68 -3.53 23.03
C TRP A 357 49.32 -2.24 23.56
N SER A 358 48.71 -1.09 23.27
CA SER A 358 49.06 0.19 23.87
C SER A 358 47.86 0.72 24.65
N PRO A 359 48.03 1.16 25.92
CA PRO A 359 46.92 1.68 26.73
C PRO A 359 46.29 2.91 26.06
N GLY A 360 45.04 2.76 25.62
CA GLY A 360 44.19 3.89 25.23
C GLY A 360 43.60 4.59 26.46
N GLN A 361 42.97 5.76 26.30
CA GLN A 361 42.17 6.32 27.40
C GLN A 361 41.01 5.37 27.71
N GLY A 362 41.01 4.80 28.92
CA GLY A 362 39.92 3.96 29.40
C GLY A 362 38.59 4.71 29.38
N THR A 363 37.54 4.04 28.93
CA THR A 363 36.18 4.59 28.90
C THR A 363 35.45 4.17 30.17
N GLU A 364 34.55 5.01 30.68
CA GLU A 364 33.65 4.67 31.82
C GLU A 364 32.90 3.34 31.57
N LEU A 365 32.58 3.04 30.31
CA LEU A 365 31.97 1.79 29.88
C LEU A 365 32.81 0.56 30.26
N THR A 366 34.14 0.63 30.13
CA THR A 366 35.03 -0.49 30.45
C THR A 366 35.04 -0.76 31.95
N ALA A 367 35.08 0.29 32.78
CA ALA A 367 35.02 0.15 34.23
C ALA A 367 33.67 -0.38 34.73
N ALA A 368 32.57 0.13 34.16
CA ALA A 368 31.22 -0.34 34.48
C ALA A 368 31.02 -1.83 34.15
N LEU A 369 31.49 -2.27 32.98
CA LEU A 369 31.44 -3.68 32.60
C LEU A 369 32.40 -4.53 33.41
N ASN A 370 33.55 -4.03 33.84
CA ASN A 370 34.42 -4.78 34.75
C ASN A 370 33.70 -5.08 36.07
N SER A 371 33.01 -4.09 36.66
CA SER A 371 32.12 -4.30 37.82
C SER A 371 30.99 -5.29 37.53
N ALA A 372 30.47 -5.31 36.29
CA ALA A 372 29.44 -6.26 35.88
C ALA A 372 29.91 -7.70 35.95
N PHE A 373 31.04 -7.99 35.31
CA PHE A 373 31.54 -9.36 35.15
C PHE A 373 32.14 -9.91 36.44
N THR A 374 32.60 -9.05 37.36
CA THR A 374 33.06 -9.49 38.68
C THR A 374 31.91 -9.86 39.62
N LYS A 375 30.70 -9.32 39.40
CA LYS A 375 29.52 -9.57 40.24
C LYS A 375 28.71 -10.78 39.80
N VAL A 376 28.71 -11.15 38.52
CA VAL A 376 27.96 -12.31 38.00
C VAL A 376 28.41 -13.56 38.74
N GLU A 377 27.46 -14.24 39.40
CA GLU A 377 27.72 -15.45 40.18
C GLU A 377 28.47 -16.49 39.33
N LEU A 378 29.54 -17.01 39.91
CA LEU A 378 30.29 -18.11 39.33
C LEU A 378 29.48 -19.39 39.54
N PHE A 379 29.03 -20.01 38.46
CA PHE A 379 28.42 -21.34 38.55
C PHE A 379 29.53 -22.35 38.78
N SER A 380 29.41 -23.14 39.85
CA SER A 380 30.24 -24.33 40.02
C SER A 380 29.74 -25.41 39.06
N THR A 381 30.35 -25.50 37.88
CA THR A 381 30.13 -26.65 37.00
C THR A 381 30.95 -27.82 37.53
N CYS A 382 30.42 -28.50 38.54
CA CYS A 382 31.02 -29.71 39.08
C CYS A 382 30.74 -30.88 38.11
N GLN A 383 31.60 -31.06 37.10
CA GLN A 383 31.50 -32.23 36.23
C GLN A 383 32.11 -33.44 36.95
N THR A 384 31.31 -34.48 37.18
CA THR A 384 31.78 -35.74 37.76
C THR A 384 32.53 -36.54 36.70
N VAL A 385 33.85 -36.40 36.64
CA VAL A 385 34.68 -37.38 35.91
C VAL A 385 34.86 -38.58 36.84
N GLN A 386 34.11 -39.65 36.60
CA GLN A 386 34.31 -40.92 37.30
C GLN A 386 35.67 -41.52 36.89
N LEU A 387 36.75 -41.19 37.61
CA LEU A 387 37.93 -42.03 37.66
C LEU A 387 37.77 -43.06 38.79
N SER A 388 38.05 -44.31 38.46
CA SER A 388 38.03 -45.44 39.38
C SER A 388 39.18 -45.32 40.39
N GLY A 389 39.00 -44.51 41.43
CA GLY A 389 39.88 -44.38 42.59
C GLY A 389 39.90 -42.96 43.13
N SER A 390 39.30 -42.75 44.31
CA SER A 390 39.47 -41.59 45.21
C SER A 390 39.73 -40.24 44.52
N VAL A 391 38.67 -39.53 44.13
CA VAL A 391 38.77 -38.25 43.41
C VAL A 391 38.37 -37.09 44.32
N GLU A 392 39.28 -36.14 44.55
CA GLU A 392 38.90 -34.78 44.93
C GLU A 392 38.21 -34.14 43.72
N GLN A 393 36.95 -33.78 43.90
CA GLN A 393 36.15 -33.13 42.86
C GLN A 393 36.59 -31.67 42.77
N GLU A 394 37.53 -31.36 41.88
CA GLU A 394 37.87 -29.97 41.58
C GLU A 394 36.77 -29.37 40.71
N CYS A 395 35.92 -28.54 41.33
CA CYS A 395 34.90 -27.79 40.62
C CYS A 395 35.50 -26.48 40.11
N GLY A 396 35.71 -26.39 38.79
CA GLY A 396 36.02 -25.13 38.12
C GLY A 396 34.83 -24.18 38.18
N LEU A 397 35.08 -22.95 38.61
CA LEU A 397 34.11 -21.86 38.60
C LEU A 397 34.18 -21.16 37.25
N VAL A 398 33.16 -21.38 36.39
CA VAL A 398 33.09 -20.74 35.06
C VAL A 398 31.90 -19.79 35.05
N SER A 399 32.12 -18.53 34.67
CA SER A 399 31.00 -17.60 34.52
C SER A 399 30.19 -17.94 33.26
N ILE A 400 28.88 -17.72 33.32
CA ILE A 400 27.98 -17.86 32.17
C ILE A 400 28.46 -17.02 30.98
N ILE A 401 29.01 -15.83 31.23
CA ILE A 401 29.49 -14.97 30.16
C ILE A 401 30.73 -15.57 29.48
N ASP A 402 31.54 -16.33 30.22
CA ASP A 402 32.72 -16.99 29.70
C ASP A 402 32.30 -18.12 28.76
N LEU A 403 31.35 -18.94 29.19
CA LEU A 403 30.74 -20.00 28.36
C LEU A 403 30.14 -19.43 27.07
N TYR A 404 29.44 -18.30 27.19
CA TYR A 404 28.82 -17.67 26.03
C TYR A 404 29.85 -17.05 25.07
N THR A 405 30.88 -16.40 25.60
CA THR A 405 31.98 -15.85 24.80
C THR A 405 32.74 -16.95 24.09
N MET A 406 33.02 -18.07 24.77
CA MET A 406 33.63 -19.26 24.16
C MET A 406 32.76 -19.83 23.04
N SER A 407 31.43 -19.89 23.24
CA SER A 407 30.50 -20.31 22.19
C SER A 407 30.55 -19.41 20.95
N LEU A 408 30.62 -18.09 21.11
CA LEU A 408 30.78 -17.14 19.99
C LEU A 408 32.11 -17.31 19.25
N LEU A 409 33.14 -17.79 19.94
CA LEU A 409 34.44 -18.13 19.36
C LEU A 409 34.46 -19.52 18.71
N GLY A 410 33.34 -20.25 18.71
CA GLY A 410 33.26 -21.62 18.20
C GLY A 410 33.93 -22.66 19.11
N ILE A 411 34.21 -22.32 20.37
CA ILE A 411 34.74 -23.23 21.38
C ILE A 411 33.53 -23.92 22.04
N ASP A 412 33.18 -25.10 21.55
CA ASP A 412 32.08 -25.91 22.09
C ASP A 412 32.57 -26.72 23.29
N ILE A 413 32.19 -26.32 24.51
CA ILE A 413 32.44 -27.08 25.75
C ILE A 413 31.36 -28.17 25.91
N LYS A 414 30.94 -28.81 24.82
CA LYS A 414 30.21 -30.06 24.96
C LYS A 414 31.09 -30.98 25.79
N ALA A 415 30.56 -31.35 26.96
CA ALA A 415 31.06 -32.41 27.80
C ALA A 415 31.54 -33.54 26.90
N SER A 416 32.86 -33.58 26.66
CA SER A 416 33.49 -34.62 25.87
C SER A 416 33.35 -35.87 26.71
N THR A 417 32.18 -36.51 26.60
CA THR A 417 31.96 -37.88 27.01
C THR A 417 32.87 -38.67 26.11
N ARG A 418 34.14 -38.78 26.56
CA ARG A 418 35.23 -39.48 25.89
C ARG A 418 34.75 -40.90 25.63
N THR A 419 34.14 -41.09 24.47
CA THR A 419 34.14 -42.38 23.80
C THR A 419 35.60 -42.57 23.41
N SER A 420 36.21 -43.55 24.05
CA SER A 420 37.64 -43.81 24.09
C SER A 420 38.19 -44.22 22.71
N ASP A 421 38.31 -43.28 21.78
CA ASP A 421 39.06 -43.47 20.54
C ASP A 421 40.40 -42.70 20.63
N PRO A 422 41.50 -43.36 21.03
CA PRO A 422 42.79 -42.73 21.33
C PRO A 422 43.55 -42.18 20.10
N GLY A 423 42.89 -42.02 18.94
CA GLY A 423 43.50 -41.58 17.69
C GLY A 423 43.09 -40.20 17.18
N ASN A 424 42.03 -39.57 17.71
CA ASN A 424 41.51 -38.32 17.16
C ASN A 424 42.01 -37.11 17.98
N VAL A 425 43.13 -36.54 17.55
CA VAL A 425 43.67 -35.28 18.10
C VAL A 425 42.65 -34.18 17.81
N THR A 426 42.17 -33.51 18.86
CA THR A 426 41.25 -32.37 18.76
C THR A 426 41.85 -31.33 17.80
N PRO A 427 41.10 -30.84 16.79
CA PRO A 427 41.63 -29.85 15.85
C PRO A 427 42.09 -28.59 16.58
N LEU A 428 43.29 -28.12 16.27
CA LEU A 428 43.86 -26.87 16.76
C LEU A 428 42.96 -25.71 16.27
N ILE A 429 42.35 -24.97 17.19
CA ILE A 429 41.48 -23.84 16.84
C ILE A 429 42.38 -22.59 16.70
N THR A 430 42.46 -21.97 15.54
CA THR A 430 43.19 -20.70 15.40
C THR A 430 42.28 -19.57 15.87
N LEU A 431 42.64 -18.86 16.94
CA LEU A 431 41.88 -17.70 17.42
C LEU A 431 42.45 -16.44 16.80
N GLU A 432 41.74 -15.85 15.84
CA GLU A 432 42.11 -14.55 15.32
C GLU A 432 41.73 -13.44 16.32
N ARG A 433 42.59 -12.42 16.44
CA ARG A 433 42.31 -11.22 17.24
C ARG A 433 40.95 -10.61 16.91
N ARG A 434 40.59 -10.59 15.62
CA ARG A 434 39.32 -10.05 15.12
C ARG A 434 38.13 -10.83 15.66
N ASP A 435 38.22 -12.14 15.77
CA ASP A 435 37.13 -12.97 16.28
C ASP A 435 36.89 -12.71 17.76
N MET A 436 37.97 -12.56 18.54
CA MET A 436 37.89 -12.17 19.94
C MET A 436 37.33 -10.75 20.13
N GLU A 437 37.82 -9.78 19.37
CA GLU A 437 37.30 -8.40 19.40
C GLU A 437 35.81 -8.36 19.02
N ASN A 438 35.39 -9.13 18.01
CA ASN A 438 33.99 -9.22 17.58
C ASN A 438 33.12 -9.92 18.62
N ALA A 439 33.57 -11.04 19.19
CA ALA A 439 32.85 -11.77 20.23
C ALA A 439 32.61 -10.91 21.47
N ILE A 440 33.65 -10.23 21.97
CA ILE A 440 33.52 -9.34 23.14
C ILE A 440 32.61 -8.15 22.83
N SER A 441 32.78 -7.53 21.65
CA SER A 441 31.93 -6.39 21.25
C SER A 441 30.46 -6.79 21.17
N ARG A 442 30.19 -8.00 20.67
CA ARG A 442 28.86 -8.57 20.58
C ARG A 442 28.29 -8.84 21.98
N VAL A 443 29.02 -9.57 22.83
CA VAL A 443 28.62 -9.84 24.22
C VAL A 443 28.24 -8.56 24.97
N VAL A 444 29.04 -7.51 24.84
CA VAL A 444 28.78 -6.23 25.50
C VAL A 444 27.54 -5.53 24.93
N ALA A 445 27.39 -5.49 23.60
CA ALA A 445 26.20 -4.91 22.98
C ALA A 445 24.92 -5.67 23.41
N GLU A 446 25.00 -6.99 23.48
CA GLU A 446 23.92 -7.89 23.90
C GLU A 446 23.56 -7.70 25.38
N LEU A 447 24.54 -7.61 26.27
CA LEU A 447 24.34 -7.29 27.70
C LEU A 447 23.65 -5.94 27.91
N ILE A 448 24.07 -4.90 27.15
CA ILE A 448 23.44 -3.58 27.25
C ILE A 448 22.02 -3.61 26.65
N TRP A 449 21.81 -4.35 25.57
CA TRP A 449 20.47 -4.55 25.01
C TRP A 449 19.52 -5.17 26.04
N LEU A 450 19.98 -6.24 26.72
CA LEU A 450 19.24 -6.91 27.81
C LEU A 450 18.96 -5.95 28.97
N ALA A 451 19.95 -5.19 29.42
CA ALA A 451 19.77 -4.20 30.48
C ALA A 451 18.65 -3.19 30.13
N GLY A 452 18.53 -2.81 28.87
CA GLY A 452 17.42 -1.97 28.40
C GLY A 452 16.07 -2.68 28.32
N GLY A 453 16.04 -4.01 28.16
CA GLY A 453 14.83 -4.82 28.11
C GLY A 453 14.23 -5.14 29.48
N ILE A 454 15.10 -5.25 30.50
CA ILE A 454 14.72 -5.52 31.89
C ILE A 454 14.09 -4.28 32.57
N GLY A 455 14.48 -3.07 32.15
CA GLY A 455 13.94 -1.83 32.72
C GLY A 455 14.53 -1.50 34.10
N THR A 456 14.15 -0.35 34.67
CA THR A 456 14.73 0.14 35.94
C THR A 456 14.26 -0.63 37.18
N SER A 457 13.12 -1.32 37.12
CA SER A 457 12.54 -2.03 38.26
C SER A 457 13.35 -3.26 38.70
N GLU A 458 14.09 -3.84 37.76
CA GLU A 458 14.86 -5.07 37.93
C GLU A 458 16.36 -4.83 37.68
N GLY A 459 16.82 -3.59 37.95
CA GLY A 459 18.23 -3.25 37.91
C GLY A 459 18.81 -3.00 36.52
N GLY A 460 18.00 -2.89 35.47
CA GLY A 460 18.40 -2.42 34.14
C GLY A 460 18.21 -0.92 33.95
N PHE A 461 17.91 -0.48 32.72
CA PHE A 461 17.51 0.90 32.42
C PHE A 461 16.25 0.94 31.56
N GLN A 462 15.45 2.00 31.73
CA GLN A 462 14.25 2.21 30.93
C GLN A 462 14.64 2.82 29.59
N ARG A 463 14.24 2.18 28.48
CA ARG A 463 14.38 2.79 27.15
C ARG A 463 13.45 4.00 27.04
N ILE A 464 14.02 5.18 26.82
CA ILE A 464 13.26 6.43 26.71
C ILE A 464 12.80 6.61 25.26
N GLU A 465 11.59 7.13 25.07
CA GLU A 465 11.06 7.50 23.75
C GLU A 465 11.71 8.81 23.26
N VAL A 466 12.22 8.78 22.03
CA VAL A 466 12.85 9.89 21.32
C VAL A 466 12.21 10.01 19.95
N GLU A 467 11.98 11.26 19.53
CA GLU A 467 11.45 11.57 18.21
C GLU A 467 12.51 11.33 17.12
N ASN A 468 12.24 10.39 16.21
CA ASN A 468 13.02 10.11 15.01
C ASN A 468 12.23 10.47 13.75
N LEU A 469 12.93 10.80 12.67
CA LEU A 469 12.30 11.15 11.39
C LEU A 469 12.04 9.88 10.58
N ALA A 470 10.77 9.61 10.28
CA ALA A 470 10.32 8.53 9.40
C ALA A 470 9.82 9.08 8.08
N THR A 471 10.00 8.30 7.00
CA THR A 471 9.40 8.60 5.70
C THR A 471 8.21 7.69 5.47
N GLN A 472 7.04 8.30 5.27
CA GLN A 472 5.79 7.62 4.93
C GLN A 472 5.39 7.94 3.50
N GLN A 473 4.97 6.94 2.72
CA GLN A 473 4.34 7.20 1.42
C GLN A 473 2.86 7.54 1.64
N VAL A 474 2.52 8.83 1.52
CA VAL A 474 1.12 9.27 1.55
C VAL A 474 0.62 9.40 0.12
N LEU A 475 -0.50 8.75 -0.19
CA LEU A 475 -1.18 8.88 -1.48
C LEU A 475 -1.82 10.28 -1.56
N GLN A 476 -1.19 11.19 -2.30
CA GLN A 476 -1.74 12.51 -2.58
C GLN A 476 -2.19 12.60 -4.04
N LEU A 477 -3.26 13.34 -4.32
CA LEU A 477 -3.60 13.67 -5.70
C LEU A 477 -2.75 14.86 -6.13
N ARG A 478 -1.86 14.63 -7.09
CA ARG A 478 -1.13 15.71 -7.75
C ARG A 478 -1.89 16.16 -8.97
N LEU A 479 -2.02 17.47 -9.14
CA LEU A 479 -2.42 18.02 -10.42
C LEU A 479 -1.34 17.63 -11.45
N ASN A 480 -1.69 16.87 -12.47
CA ASN A 480 -0.82 16.61 -13.61
C ASN A 480 -1.42 17.27 -14.84
N VAL A 481 -0.69 18.22 -15.41
CA VAL A 481 -1.04 18.83 -16.69
C VAL A 481 -0.48 17.93 -17.78
N ASN A 482 -1.36 17.24 -18.50
CA ASN A 482 -0.90 16.31 -19.52
C ASN A 482 -0.30 17.09 -20.71
N THR A 483 1.00 16.89 -20.94
CA THR A 483 1.75 17.60 -21.97
C THR A 483 1.23 17.32 -23.37
N ILE A 484 0.76 16.09 -23.65
CA ILE A 484 0.29 15.70 -24.99
C ILE A 484 -0.94 16.53 -25.40
N PRO A 485 -2.04 16.58 -24.61
CA PRO A 485 -3.16 17.49 -24.82
C PRO A 485 -2.76 18.95 -25.03
N VAL A 486 -1.81 19.46 -24.23
CA VAL A 486 -1.39 20.87 -24.35
C VAL A 486 -0.65 21.13 -25.65
N VAL A 487 0.27 20.24 -26.05
CA VAL A 487 1.02 20.37 -27.31
C VAL A 487 0.09 20.25 -28.51
N VAL A 488 -0.78 19.24 -28.54
CA VAL A 488 -1.74 19.07 -29.64
C VAL A 488 -2.71 20.26 -29.69
N GLY A 489 -3.16 20.76 -28.54
CA GLY A 489 -4.00 21.95 -28.45
C GLY A 489 -3.28 23.22 -28.92
N LEU A 490 -1.98 23.37 -28.63
CA LEU A 490 -1.16 24.46 -29.14
C LEU A 490 -1.02 24.38 -30.66
N CYS A 491 -0.68 23.21 -31.20
CA CYS A 491 -0.57 22.98 -32.65
C CYS A 491 -1.90 23.30 -33.36
N ALA A 492 -3.02 22.81 -32.84
CA ALA A 492 -4.34 23.12 -33.37
C ALA A 492 -4.64 24.62 -33.30
N SER A 493 -4.29 25.30 -32.21
CA SER A 493 -4.46 26.76 -32.07
C SER A 493 -3.64 27.56 -33.08
N ILE A 494 -2.39 27.15 -33.35
CA ILE A 494 -1.53 27.78 -34.36
C ILE A 494 -2.13 27.58 -35.75
N ILE A 495 -2.56 26.35 -36.08
CA ILE A 495 -3.24 26.07 -37.35
C ILE A 495 -4.49 26.94 -37.49
N LEU A 496 -5.33 27.02 -36.46
CA LEU A 496 -6.52 27.87 -36.47
C LEU A 496 -6.20 29.35 -36.69
N LEU A 497 -5.16 29.86 -36.03
CA LEU A 497 -4.71 31.23 -36.22
C LEU A 497 -4.20 31.48 -37.65
N SER A 498 -3.40 30.56 -38.19
CA SER A 498 -2.91 30.63 -39.57
C SER A 498 -4.05 30.59 -40.59
N LEU A 499 -5.03 29.70 -40.39
CA LEU A 499 -6.22 29.61 -41.26
C LEU A 499 -7.09 30.87 -41.14
N ALA A 500 -7.32 31.38 -39.92
CA ALA A 500 -8.07 32.62 -39.70
C ALA A 500 -7.39 33.83 -40.36
N LEU A 501 -6.07 33.99 -40.17
CA LEU A 501 -5.29 35.03 -40.84
C LEU A 501 -5.31 34.85 -42.35
N GLY A 502 -5.22 33.62 -42.87
CA GLY A 502 -5.33 33.33 -44.30
C GLY A 502 -6.68 33.74 -44.89
N MET A 503 -7.77 33.52 -44.15
CA MET A 503 -9.12 33.96 -44.56
C MET A 503 -9.26 35.49 -44.52
N LEU A 504 -8.61 36.18 -43.58
CA LEU A 504 -8.69 37.63 -43.36
C LEU A 504 -7.73 38.47 -44.23
N ARG A 505 -6.52 37.97 -44.53
CA ARG A 505 -5.41 38.76 -45.11
C ARG A 505 -5.64 39.24 -46.55
N SER A 506 -6.71 38.83 -47.21
CA SER A 506 -6.98 39.25 -48.59
C SER A 506 -7.60 40.65 -48.72
N GLN A 507 -7.99 41.31 -47.63
CA GLN A 507 -8.65 42.62 -47.74
C GLN A 507 -7.60 43.69 -48.04
N THR A 508 -7.36 43.95 -49.32
CA THR A 508 -6.71 45.17 -49.77
C THR A 508 -7.72 46.31 -49.74
N GLU A 509 -7.72 47.03 -48.63
CA GLU A 509 -8.03 48.47 -48.47
C GLU A 509 -9.01 49.08 -49.50
N THR A 510 -10.22 48.55 -49.61
CA THR A 510 -11.31 49.21 -50.33
C THR A 510 -12.61 49.01 -49.56
N ARG A 511 -13.27 50.15 -49.29
CA ARG A 511 -14.56 50.42 -48.61
C ARG A 511 -15.32 49.25 -47.94
N LEU A 512 -15.70 49.45 -46.67
CA LEU A 512 -16.61 48.56 -45.95
C LEU A 512 -17.90 48.32 -46.77
N PRO A 513 -18.26 47.06 -47.07
CA PRO A 513 -19.53 46.74 -47.70
C PRO A 513 -20.70 47.04 -46.74
N THR A 514 -21.79 47.57 -47.28
CA THR A 514 -23.02 47.90 -46.55
C THR A 514 -23.75 46.65 -46.03
N VAL A 515 -23.51 45.50 -46.66
CA VAL A 515 -24.13 44.21 -46.32
C VAL A 515 -23.15 43.39 -45.48
N THR A 516 -23.47 43.21 -44.19
CA THR A 516 -22.58 42.56 -43.21
C THR A 516 -22.88 41.07 -43.01
N THR A 517 -23.98 40.57 -43.57
CA THR A 517 -24.44 39.18 -43.51
C THR A 517 -24.93 38.71 -44.90
N ALA A 518 -24.79 37.42 -45.21
CA ALA A 518 -25.42 36.79 -46.37
C ALA A 518 -26.39 35.70 -45.92
N GLY A 519 -27.39 36.13 -45.16
CA GLY A 519 -28.61 35.37 -44.96
C GLY A 519 -29.32 35.13 -46.29
N VAL A 520 -30.14 34.08 -46.32
CA VAL A 520 -30.96 33.72 -47.49
C VAL A 520 -31.80 34.91 -47.99
N LEU A 521 -32.31 35.75 -47.09
CA LEU A 521 -33.08 36.95 -47.43
C LEU A 521 -32.24 38.01 -48.14
N GLU A 522 -31.02 38.26 -47.65
CA GLU A 522 -30.10 39.24 -48.24
C GLU A 522 -29.66 38.78 -49.64
N LEU A 523 -29.40 37.48 -49.82
CA LEU A 523 -29.09 36.91 -51.13
C LEU A 523 -30.27 36.96 -52.10
N MET A 524 -31.51 36.74 -51.63
CA MET A 524 -32.71 36.91 -52.45
C MET A 524 -32.94 38.38 -52.82
N TRP A 525 -32.73 39.32 -51.90
CA TRP A 525 -32.81 40.75 -52.17
C TRP A 525 -31.77 41.19 -53.21
N ILE A 526 -30.52 40.74 -53.06
CA ILE A 526 -29.45 40.91 -54.04
C ILE A 526 -29.87 40.37 -55.42
N SER A 527 -30.46 39.18 -55.46
CA SER A 527 -30.91 38.55 -56.71
C SER A 527 -32.07 39.29 -57.36
N ALA A 528 -32.95 39.92 -56.58
CA ALA A 528 -34.02 40.76 -57.11
C ALA A 528 -33.46 42.04 -57.74
N HIS A 529 -32.42 42.63 -57.15
CA HIS A 529 -31.84 43.89 -57.62
C HIS A 529 -30.74 43.74 -58.67
N SER A 530 -30.16 42.54 -58.82
CA SER A 530 -29.15 42.25 -59.84
C SER A 530 -29.80 41.63 -61.09
N PHE A 531 -30.04 42.46 -62.11
CA PHE A 531 -30.62 42.02 -63.38
C PHE A 531 -29.78 40.91 -64.06
N SER A 532 -28.45 41.02 -63.98
CA SER A 532 -27.53 40.02 -64.53
C SER A 532 -27.69 38.66 -63.85
N LEU A 533 -27.70 38.65 -62.51
CA LEU A 533 -27.87 37.43 -61.73
C LEU A 533 -29.24 36.80 -61.97
N ARG A 534 -30.28 37.63 -62.01
CA ARG A 534 -31.65 37.18 -62.28
C ARG A 534 -31.78 36.50 -63.63
N ASN A 535 -31.29 37.13 -64.71
CA ASN A 535 -31.39 36.56 -66.05
C ASN A 535 -30.62 35.24 -66.17
N HIS A 536 -29.46 35.14 -65.51
CA HIS A 536 -28.68 33.92 -65.51
C HIS A 536 -29.41 32.78 -64.80
N ILE A 537 -29.99 33.04 -63.63
CA ILE A 537 -30.74 32.04 -62.87
C ILE A 537 -32.05 31.66 -63.59
N HIS A 538 -32.73 32.64 -64.21
CA HIS A 538 -33.97 32.42 -64.96
C HIS A 538 -33.76 31.59 -66.25
N ALA A 539 -32.53 31.53 -66.77
CA ALA A 539 -32.21 30.68 -67.91
C ALA A 539 -32.13 29.18 -67.54
N VAL A 540 -32.07 28.84 -66.25
CA VAL A 540 -31.91 27.45 -65.78
C VAL A 540 -33.28 26.77 -65.65
N GLU A 541 -33.62 25.93 -66.62
CA GLU A 541 -34.92 25.24 -66.69
C GLU A 541 -35.08 24.11 -65.66
N ASP A 542 -33.98 23.44 -65.28
CA ASP A 542 -34.00 22.36 -64.28
C ASP A 542 -33.46 22.84 -62.91
N SER A 543 -34.26 22.63 -61.87
CA SER A 543 -33.93 22.97 -60.48
C SER A 543 -33.03 21.95 -59.79
N SER A 544 -32.45 20.98 -60.52
CA SER A 544 -31.53 20.03 -59.94
C SER A 544 -30.26 20.74 -59.41
N LEU A 545 -29.86 20.39 -58.18
CA LEU A 545 -28.73 21.00 -57.50
C LEU A 545 -27.44 20.94 -58.34
N ASP A 546 -27.17 19.82 -59.01
CA ASP A 546 -25.97 19.64 -59.81
C ASP A 546 -25.95 20.64 -61.00
N ARG A 547 -27.11 20.88 -61.65
CA ARG A 547 -27.27 21.86 -62.74
C ARG A 547 -27.19 23.30 -62.23
N LEU A 548 -27.85 23.62 -61.11
CA LEU A 548 -27.77 24.92 -60.47
C LEU A 548 -26.34 25.27 -60.01
N ARG A 549 -25.54 24.26 -59.63
CA ARG A 549 -24.12 24.46 -59.30
C ARG A 549 -23.28 24.72 -60.54
N GLU A 550 -23.57 24.05 -61.66
CA GLU A 550 -22.90 24.24 -62.95
C GLU A 550 -23.15 25.66 -63.50
N GLU A 551 -24.42 26.07 -63.53
CA GLU A 551 -24.85 27.41 -63.99
C GLU A 551 -24.49 28.51 -62.97
N GLY A 552 -24.40 28.16 -61.68
CA GLY A 552 -23.93 29.06 -60.61
C GLY A 552 -22.43 29.40 -60.66
N MET A 553 -21.70 28.94 -61.68
CA MET A 553 -20.27 29.23 -61.90
C MET A 553 -20.00 30.64 -62.47
N VAL A 554 -20.96 31.56 -62.32
CA VAL A 554 -20.81 32.98 -62.67
C VAL A 554 -20.14 33.75 -61.56
N ASP A 555 -19.13 34.53 -61.91
CA ASP A 555 -18.45 35.45 -61.02
C ASP A 555 -19.35 36.66 -60.70
N ILE A 556 -19.72 36.81 -59.43
CA ILE A 556 -20.56 37.91 -58.96
C ILE A 556 -19.71 38.75 -58.00
N CYS A 557 -19.66 40.06 -58.23
CA CYS A 557 -19.11 41.02 -57.29
C CYS A 557 -20.27 41.75 -56.59
N LEU A 558 -20.55 41.38 -55.34
CA LEU A 558 -21.66 41.97 -54.58
C LEU A 558 -21.38 43.41 -54.13
N ALA A 559 -20.11 43.79 -54.05
CA ALA A 559 -19.71 45.15 -53.72
C ALA A 559 -20.04 46.18 -54.83
N ASP A 560 -20.30 45.71 -56.06
CA ASP A 560 -20.55 46.56 -57.23
C ASP A 560 -22.05 46.82 -57.49
N ILE A 561 -22.92 46.24 -56.66
CA ILE A 561 -24.37 46.50 -56.73
C ILE A 561 -24.64 47.86 -56.07
N ARG A 562 -24.32 48.94 -56.80
CA ARG A 562 -24.97 50.22 -56.54
C ARG A 562 -26.42 50.09 -56.97
N PRO A 563 -27.41 50.47 -56.14
CA PRO A 563 -28.72 50.79 -56.67
C PRO A 563 -28.49 51.96 -57.62
N THR A 564 -28.50 51.70 -58.92
CA THR A 564 -28.63 52.72 -59.95
C THR A 564 -30.04 53.28 -59.79
N ILE A 565 -30.25 54.08 -58.74
CA ILE A 565 -31.34 55.03 -58.69
C ILE A 565 -31.06 55.93 -59.88
N SER A 566 -31.83 55.70 -60.94
CA SER A 566 -31.86 56.48 -62.17
C SER A 566 -32.16 57.93 -61.81
N GLN A 567 -31.12 58.67 -61.43
CA GLN A 567 -31.16 60.11 -61.28
C GLN A 567 -30.69 60.83 -62.55
N ASP A 568 -30.54 60.09 -63.66
CA ASP A 568 -30.07 60.59 -64.95
C ASP A 568 -31.15 60.65 -66.06
N VAL A 569 -32.45 60.51 -65.74
CA VAL A 569 -33.53 60.55 -66.75
C VAL A 569 -34.45 61.77 -66.64
N MET A 570 -34.05 62.84 -65.94
CA MET A 570 -34.81 64.11 -66.00
C MET A 570 -34.04 65.36 -66.40
N ASP A 571 -32.78 65.27 -66.84
CA ASP A 571 -32.10 66.45 -67.37
C ASP A 571 -31.04 66.11 -68.44
N SER A 572 -31.47 65.79 -69.66
CA SER A 572 -30.77 66.18 -70.90
C SER A 572 -31.51 65.62 -72.11
N GLY A 573 -32.29 66.47 -72.77
CA GLY A 573 -32.67 66.24 -74.16
C GLY A 573 -31.44 66.44 -75.05
N ARG A 574 -30.76 65.34 -75.44
CA ARG A 574 -29.92 65.34 -76.64
C ARG A 574 -29.70 63.93 -77.17
N LEU A 575 -30.26 63.68 -78.36
CA LEU A 575 -29.85 62.58 -79.24
C LEU A 575 -28.33 62.69 -79.49
N GLY A 576 -27.60 61.67 -79.05
CA GLY A 576 -26.19 61.44 -79.37
C GLY A 576 -25.98 59.95 -79.54
N ASP A 577 -25.69 59.57 -80.77
CA ASP A 577 -25.40 58.22 -81.23
C ASP A 577 -24.11 57.70 -80.55
N GLU A 578 -24.22 56.82 -79.57
CA GLU A 578 -23.08 56.07 -79.02
C GLU A 578 -23.32 54.57 -79.20
N THR A 579 -22.63 54.05 -80.20
CA THR A 579 -22.46 52.64 -80.49
C THR A 579 -21.57 52.01 -79.42
N VAL A 580 -22.16 51.25 -78.51
CA VAL A 580 -21.43 50.41 -77.55
C VAL A 580 -20.83 49.22 -78.31
N THR A 581 -19.51 49.25 -78.51
CA THR A 581 -18.71 48.16 -79.06
C THR A 581 -18.52 47.07 -78.02
N LEU A 582 -19.28 45.98 -78.15
CA LEU A 582 -18.96 44.70 -77.50
C LEU A 582 -17.75 44.08 -78.22
N SER A 583 -16.57 44.19 -77.58
CA SER A 583 -15.36 43.47 -77.95
C SER A 583 -15.54 41.97 -77.69
N MET A 584 -16.00 41.22 -78.69
CA MET A 584 -15.78 39.77 -78.77
C MET A 584 -14.32 39.52 -79.16
N SER A 585 -13.59 38.78 -78.31
CA SER A 585 -12.27 38.22 -78.61
C SER A 585 -12.38 36.68 -78.74
N PRO A 586 -11.64 36.02 -79.65
CA PRO A 586 -12.07 34.76 -80.27
C PRO A 586 -11.40 33.48 -79.73
N GLU A 587 -12.08 32.36 -80.06
CA GLU A 587 -11.60 30.99 -80.31
C GLU A 587 -10.65 30.28 -79.33
N VAL A 588 -11.17 29.18 -78.75
CA VAL A 588 -10.40 28.00 -78.30
C VAL A 588 -11.19 26.74 -78.73
N PRO A 589 -10.53 25.66 -79.22
CA PRO A 589 -11.14 24.74 -80.18
C PRO A 589 -12.02 23.65 -79.55
N ALA A 590 -12.98 23.20 -80.35
CA ALA A 590 -13.85 22.07 -80.09
C ALA A 590 -13.04 20.76 -79.97
N VAL A 591 -13.00 20.20 -78.76
CA VAL A 591 -12.65 18.80 -78.54
C VAL A 591 -13.91 17.98 -78.76
N LYS A 592 -13.94 17.28 -79.90
CA LYS A 592 -14.97 16.32 -80.28
C LYS A 592 -14.76 15.03 -79.48
N LEU A 593 -15.49 14.86 -78.38
CA LEU A 593 -15.57 13.57 -77.69
C LEU A 593 -16.72 12.77 -78.29
N GLU A 594 -16.37 11.65 -78.91
CA GLU A 594 -17.26 10.72 -79.58
C GLU A 594 -18.05 9.92 -78.55
N GLU A 595 -19.31 10.31 -78.31
CA GLU A 595 -20.23 9.57 -77.47
C GLU A 595 -20.90 8.47 -78.31
N SER A 596 -20.38 7.26 -78.17
CA SER A 596 -20.90 6.04 -78.79
C SER A 596 -22.32 5.76 -78.30
N ALA A 597 -23.25 5.78 -79.25
CA ALA A 597 -24.64 5.44 -79.12
C ALA A 597 -24.84 4.00 -78.61
N LEU A 598 -25.36 3.85 -77.39
CA LEU A 598 -26.07 2.65 -76.96
C LEU A 598 -27.56 2.99 -76.86
N LYS A 599 -28.26 2.78 -77.97
CA LYS A 599 -29.71 2.92 -78.09
C LYS A 599 -30.38 1.78 -77.32
N VAL A 600 -30.58 1.95 -76.02
CA VAL A 600 -31.40 1.05 -75.21
C VAL A 600 -32.87 1.42 -75.39
N GLN A 601 -33.57 0.47 -75.98
CA GLN A 601 -34.97 0.48 -76.38
C GLN A 601 -35.88 0.56 -75.15
N GLY A 602 -36.95 1.36 -75.28
CA GLY A 602 -37.83 1.75 -74.20
C GLY A 602 -38.45 0.60 -73.41
N HIS A 603 -38.36 0.72 -72.09
CA HIS A 603 -39.30 0.12 -71.18
C HIS A 603 -39.85 1.18 -70.25
N GLN A 604 -41.16 1.40 -70.38
CA GLN A 604 -42.02 2.21 -69.53
C GLN A 604 -42.12 1.50 -68.16
N GLY A 605 -41.01 1.47 -67.43
CA GLY A 605 -40.87 0.78 -66.15
C GLY A 605 -41.07 1.75 -64.98
N HIS A 606 -42.31 1.81 -64.49
CA HIS A 606 -42.72 2.19 -63.13
C HIS A 606 -41.79 3.14 -62.32
N ASP A 607 -42.27 4.37 -62.09
CA ASP A 607 -41.77 5.41 -61.15
C ASP A 607 -41.73 5.01 -59.66
N VAL A 608 -41.61 3.72 -59.31
CA VAL A 608 -41.63 3.23 -57.93
C VAL A 608 -40.27 3.42 -57.23
N SER A 609 -39.17 3.53 -57.98
CA SER A 609 -37.81 3.63 -57.39
C SER A 609 -37.54 4.95 -56.65
N SER A 610 -38.06 6.09 -57.14
CA SER A 610 -37.84 7.40 -56.51
C SER A 610 -38.61 7.57 -55.20
N SER A 611 -39.74 6.87 -55.03
CA SER A 611 -40.57 6.92 -53.82
C SER A 611 -39.97 6.17 -52.62
N ILE A 612 -39.10 5.18 -52.84
CA ILE A 612 -38.48 4.39 -51.76
C ILE A 612 -37.33 5.18 -51.08
N GLY A 613 -36.63 6.04 -51.82
CA GLY A 613 -35.50 6.82 -51.32
C GLY A 613 -35.87 8.00 -50.40
N SER A 614 -37.10 8.50 -50.43
CA SER A 614 -37.54 9.58 -49.52
C SER A 614 -37.96 9.00 -48.17
N ALA A 615 -38.80 7.94 -48.16
CA ALA A 615 -39.27 7.28 -46.94
C ALA A 615 -38.10 6.78 -46.07
N THR A 616 -37.10 6.14 -46.68
CA THR A 616 -35.91 5.62 -45.99
C THR A 616 -35.11 6.69 -45.25
N ARG A 617 -35.13 7.96 -45.68
CA ARG A 617 -34.40 9.05 -45.00
C ARG A 617 -35.05 9.47 -43.68
N TRP A 618 -36.38 9.54 -43.61
CA TRP A 618 -37.11 9.84 -42.36
C TRP A 618 -36.84 8.78 -41.29
N TRP A 619 -36.89 7.50 -41.68
CA TRP A 619 -36.64 6.37 -40.79
C TRP A 619 -35.22 6.40 -40.18
N ARG A 620 -34.20 6.84 -40.92
CA ARG A 620 -32.83 6.93 -40.40
C ARG A 620 -32.71 7.88 -39.21
N SER A 621 -33.39 9.03 -39.22
CA SER A 621 -33.36 9.96 -38.09
C SER A 621 -34.00 9.35 -36.84
N TYR A 622 -35.15 8.69 -36.98
CA TYR A 622 -35.82 8.03 -35.87
C TYR A 622 -35.04 6.84 -35.32
N ILE A 623 -34.43 6.04 -36.20
CA ILE A 623 -33.58 4.91 -35.80
C ILE A 623 -32.38 5.41 -35.01
N LEU A 624 -31.71 6.49 -35.45
CA LEU A 624 -30.60 7.07 -34.70
C LEU A 624 -31.05 7.54 -33.32
N HIS A 625 -32.08 8.37 -33.21
CA HIS A 625 -32.56 8.78 -31.88
C HIS A 625 -33.02 7.61 -31.01
N GLY A 626 -33.67 6.60 -31.60
CA GLY A 626 -34.08 5.38 -30.90
C GLY A 626 -32.90 4.58 -30.38
N ILE A 627 -31.84 4.41 -31.16
CA ILE A 627 -30.57 3.78 -30.73
C ILE A 627 -29.96 4.58 -29.58
N LEU A 628 -29.95 5.92 -29.67
CA LEU A 628 -29.40 6.76 -28.60
C LEU A 628 -30.17 6.58 -27.29
N VAL A 629 -31.50 6.58 -27.33
CA VAL A 629 -32.34 6.33 -26.15
C VAL A 629 -32.10 4.92 -25.61
N ALA A 630 -32.07 3.91 -26.48
CA ALA A 630 -31.80 2.53 -26.08
C ALA A 630 -30.44 2.37 -25.40
N LEU A 631 -29.39 3.01 -25.93
CA LEU A 631 -28.04 3.01 -25.36
C LEU A 631 -28.03 3.61 -23.94
N HIS A 632 -28.73 4.72 -23.71
CA HIS A 632 -28.82 5.31 -22.36
C HIS A 632 -29.70 4.48 -21.41
N VAL A 633 -30.75 3.82 -21.91
CA VAL A 633 -31.52 2.85 -21.13
C VAL A 633 -30.64 1.68 -20.71
N VAL A 634 -29.78 1.17 -21.60
CA VAL A 634 -28.79 0.14 -21.24
C VAL A 634 -27.83 0.65 -20.15
N PHE A 635 -27.29 1.86 -20.28
CA PHE A 635 -26.44 2.43 -19.21
C PHE A 635 -27.19 2.61 -17.89
N LEU A 636 -28.47 3.00 -17.92
CA LEU A 636 -29.30 3.13 -16.73
C LEU A 636 -29.58 1.75 -16.10
N VAL A 637 -29.79 0.70 -16.91
CA VAL A 637 -29.93 -0.68 -16.43
C VAL A 637 -28.62 -1.20 -15.83
N LEU A 638 -27.48 -0.92 -16.46
CA LEU A 638 -26.16 -1.24 -15.89
C LEU A 638 -26.01 -0.54 -14.54
N LEU A 639 -26.31 0.76 -14.46
CA LEU A 639 -26.27 1.52 -13.21
C LEU A 639 -27.18 0.98 -12.11
N ILE A 640 -28.34 0.39 -12.44
CA ILE A 640 -29.22 -0.24 -11.44
C ILE A 640 -28.68 -1.61 -11.01
N ARG A 641 -28.06 -2.36 -11.93
CA ARG A 641 -27.56 -3.72 -11.69
C ARG A 641 -26.17 -3.76 -11.06
N HIS A 642 -25.44 -2.66 -11.11
CA HIS A 642 -24.09 -2.51 -10.61
C HIS A 642 -23.07 -3.57 -11.10
N PRO A 643 -23.10 -4.05 -12.37
CA PRO A 643 -22.09 -5.00 -12.85
C PRO A 643 -20.70 -4.37 -12.91
N GLU A 644 -20.60 -3.03 -12.96
CA GLU A 644 -19.35 -2.28 -12.96
C GLU A 644 -18.52 -2.52 -11.69
N HIS A 645 -19.15 -2.82 -10.56
CA HIS A 645 -18.45 -3.17 -9.32
C HIS A 645 -17.64 -4.46 -9.41
N ARG A 646 -17.88 -5.31 -10.42
CA ARG A 646 -17.09 -6.53 -10.67
C ARG A 646 -15.86 -6.28 -11.52
N VAL A 647 -15.78 -5.14 -12.21
CA VAL A 647 -14.64 -4.81 -13.07
C VAL A 647 -13.64 -4.01 -12.24
N VAL A 648 -12.70 -4.74 -11.67
CA VAL A 648 -11.62 -4.19 -10.86
C VAL A 648 -10.31 -4.37 -11.61
N ILE A 649 -9.58 -3.26 -11.79
CA ILE A 649 -8.27 -3.25 -12.45
C ILE A 649 -7.23 -2.92 -11.37
N PRO A 650 -6.16 -3.73 -11.22
CA PRO A 650 -5.08 -3.42 -10.30
C PRO A 650 -4.42 -2.07 -10.66
N LEU A 651 -3.92 -1.34 -9.66
CA LEU A 651 -3.14 -0.12 -9.87
C LEU A 651 -1.76 -0.47 -10.45
N ASP A 652 -1.71 -0.83 -11.72
CA ASP A 652 -0.45 -0.88 -12.46
C ASP A 652 -0.21 0.44 -13.20
N THR A 653 1.00 0.64 -13.71
CA THR A 653 1.35 1.81 -14.52
C THR A 653 0.53 1.92 -15.81
N GLN A 654 -0.15 0.84 -16.23
CA GLN A 654 -1.00 0.80 -17.42
C GLN A 654 -2.43 1.26 -17.15
N ALA A 655 -2.90 1.20 -15.91
CA ALA A 655 -4.26 1.59 -15.52
C ALA A 655 -4.58 3.05 -15.86
N GLY A 656 -3.61 3.96 -15.70
CA GLY A 656 -3.76 5.37 -16.10
C GLY A 656 -3.97 5.55 -17.60
N VAL A 657 -3.26 4.76 -18.42
CA VAL A 657 -3.40 4.79 -19.89
C VAL A 657 -4.76 4.25 -20.31
N MET A 658 -5.22 3.17 -19.68
CA MET A 658 -6.54 2.57 -19.95
C MET A 658 -7.68 3.52 -19.59
N ALA A 659 -7.60 4.19 -18.43
CA ALA A 659 -8.59 5.19 -18.02
C ALA A 659 -8.65 6.37 -18.99
N MET A 660 -7.50 6.88 -19.42
CA MET A 660 -7.41 7.95 -20.40
C MET A 660 -7.97 7.51 -21.77
N GLY A 661 -7.58 6.31 -22.23
CA GLY A 661 -8.03 5.74 -23.50
C GLY A 661 -9.55 5.57 -23.56
N LEU A 662 -10.16 5.07 -22.49
CA LEU A 662 -11.61 4.90 -22.40
C LEU A 662 -12.34 6.24 -22.52
N SER A 663 -11.88 7.27 -21.80
CA SER A 663 -12.49 8.61 -21.86
C SER A 663 -12.41 9.22 -23.26
N ILE A 664 -11.25 9.10 -23.93
CA ILE A 664 -11.04 9.63 -25.28
C ILE A 664 -11.95 8.91 -26.29
N LEU A 665 -11.99 7.58 -26.25
CA LEU A 665 -12.78 6.77 -27.18
C LEU A 665 -14.28 7.04 -27.03
N LEU A 666 -14.76 7.14 -25.79
CA LEU A 666 -16.16 7.45 -25.50
C LEU A 666 -16.53 8.84 -26.01
N GLN A 667 -15.71 9.85 -25.73
CA GLN A 667 -15.97 11.22 -26.18
C GLN A 667 -15.98 11.30 -27.72
N ALA A 668 -15.01 10.70 -28.40
CA ALA A 668 -14.95 10.67 -29.86
C ALA A 668 -16.18 10.01 -30.49
N PHE A 669 -16.64 8.88 -29.94
CA PHE A 669 -17.86 8.21 -30.39
C PHE A 669 -19.08 9.13 -30.29
N TYR A 670 -19.30 9.77 -29.14
CA TYR A 670 -20.43 10.66 -28.94
C TYR A 670 -20.37 11.91 -29.82
N THR A 671 -19.19 12.50 -30.05
CA THR A 671 -19.01 13.63 -30.97
C THR A 671 -19.43 13.27 -32.40
N LEU A 672 -18.91 12.16 -32.93
CA LEU A 672 -19.23 11.71 -34.30
C LEU A 672 -20.71 11.35 -34.44
N TYR A 673 -21.25 10.64 -33.45
CA TYR A 673 -22.64 10.22 -33.44
C TYR A 673 -23.60 11.41 -33.45
N THR A 674 -23.40 12.36 -32.54
CA THR A 674 -24.24 13.56 -32.43
C THR A 674 -24.12 14.48 -33.64
N ALA A 675 -22.92 14.63 -34.22
CA ALA A 675 -22.73 15.38 -35.45
C ALA A 675 -23.53 14.78 -36.62
N GLY A 676 -23.49 13.46 -36.78
CA GLY A 676 -24.31 12.74 -37.77
C GLY A 676 -25.82 12.91 -37.52
N GLN A 677 -26.23 12.83 -36.26
CA GLN A 677 -27.62 13.00 -35.84
C GLN A 677 -28.14 14.43 -36.12
N VAL A 678 -27.35 15.46 -35.81
CA VAL A 678 -27.68 16.87 -36.12
C VAL A 678 -27.80 17.05 -37.63
N PHE A 679 -26.82 16.58 -38.41
CA PHE A 679 -26.82 16.73 -39.86
C PHE A 679 -28.08 16.14 -40.53
N ILE A 680 -28.45 14.90 -40.16
CA ILE A 680 -29.62 14.23 -40.73
C ILE A 680 -30.91 14.95 -40.31
N THR A 681 -31.00 15.35 -39.04
CA THR A 681 -32.21 15.98 -38.49
C THR A 681 -32.40 17.38 -39.03
N GLN A 682 -31.34 18.18 -39.12
CA GLN A 682 -31.34 19.50 -39.77
C GLN A 682 -31.87 19.40 -41.20
N ARG A 683 -31.33 18.46 -42.00
CA ARG A 683 -31.74 18.31 -43.41
C ARG A 683 -33.20 17.93 -43.55
N LEU A 684 -33.71 17.01 -42.72
CA LEU A 684 -35.10 16.59 -42.74
C LEU A 684 -36.04 17.70 -42.23
N ALA A 685 -35.67 18.37 -41.15
CA ALA A 685 -36.45 19.47 -40.58
C ALA A 685 -36.59 20.62 -41.57
N LEU A 686 -35.50 21.03 -42.24
CA LEU A 686 -35.54 22.06 -43.27
C LEU A 686 -36.37 21.62 -44.48
N SER A 687 -36.15 20.40 -45.00
CA SER A 687 -36.94 19.87 -46.11
C SER A 687 -38.45 19.88 -45.82
N ARG A 688 -38.86 19.48 -44.61
CA ARG A 688 -40.26 19.58 -44.18
C ARG A 688 -40.74 21.03 -44.10
N PHE A 689 -39.94 21.90 -43.50
CA PHE A 689 -40.33 23.27 -43.23
C PHE A 689 -40.61 24.04 -44.53
N ILE A 690 -39.78 23.81 -45.55
CA ILE A 690 -39.94 24.33 -46.91
C ILE A 690 -41.14 23.74 -47.64
N ALA A 691 -41.45 22.45 -47.42
CA ALA A 691 -42.62 21.82 -48.03
C ALA A 691 -43.95 22.36 -47.47
N GLN A 692 -43.93 23.05 -46.32
CA GLN A 692 -45.09 23.69 -45.73
C GLN A 692 -45.19 25.15 -46.18
N ARG A 693 -46.42 25.66 -46.37
CA ARG A 693 -46.66 27.08 -46.58
C ARG A 693 -46.26 27.86 -45.32
N ARG A 694 -45.11 28.53 -45.37
CA ARG A 694 -44.52 29.27 -44.24
C ARG A 694 -44.02 30.62 -44.73
N TYR A 695 -43.84 31.54 -43.78
CA TYR A 695 -43.22 32.83 -44.04
C TYR A 695 -41.75 32.63 -44.44
N LEU A 696 -41.28 33.37 -45.43
CA LEU A 696 -39.88 33.30 -45.87
C LEU A 696 -38.92 33.66 -44.73
N THR A 697 -39.30 34.65 -43.91
CA THR A 697 -38.60 35.03 -42.68
C THR A 697 -38.48 33.87 -41.70
N ALA A 698 -39.51 33.03 -41.60
CA ALA A 698 -39.46 31.86 -40.73
C ALA A 698 -38.48 30.79 -41.27
N VAL A 699 -38.40 30.62 -42.60
CA VAL A 699 -37.42 29.69 -43.22
C VAL A 699 -36.00 30.19 -42.95
N HIS A 700 -35.78 31.49 -43.12
CA HIS A 700 -34.50 32.13 -42.82
C HIS A 700 -34.10 31.93 -41.35
N ASP A 701 -34.98 32.21 -40.41
CA ASP A 701 -34.69 32.10 -38.98
C ASP A 701 -34.41 30.65 -38.56
N VAL A 702 -35.21 29.69 -39.04
CA VAL A 702 -35.02 28.27 -38.73
C VAL A 702 -33.73 27.74 -39.35
N SER A 703 -33.43 28.10 -40.60
CA SER A 703 -32.15 27.70 -41.25
C SER A 703 -30.93 28.28 -40.54
N SER A 704 -31.03 29.54 -40.07
CA SER A 704 -29.98 30.21 -39.30
C SER A 704 -29.81 29.58 -37.92
N ALA A 705 -30.89 29.19 -37.25
CA ALA A 705 -30.84 28.54 -35.95
C ALA A 705 -30.10 27.19 -35.97
N TRP A 706 -30.14 26.47 -37.09
CA TRP A 706 -29.41 25.22 -37.25
C TRP A 706 -27.89 25.38 -37.39
N LEU A 707 -27.38 26.60 -37.59
CA LEU A 707 -25.93 26.87 -37.66
C LEU A 707 -25.23 26.67 -36.31
N GLY A 708 -25.97 26.63 -35.20
CA GLY A 708 -25.44 26.35 -33.88
C GLY A 708 -26.27 26.97 -32.77
N ILE A 709 -25.98 26.61 -31.51
CA ILE A 709 -26.76 27.08 -30.35
C ILE A 709 -26.73 28.61 -30.21
N GLY A 710 -25.59 29.24 -30.50
CA GLY A 710 -25.45 30.70 -30.48
C GLY A 710 -26.33 31.39 -31.53
N ALA A 711 -26.37 30.83 -32.75
CA ALA A 711 -27.24 31.33 -33.82
C ALA A 711 -28.72 31.08 -33.50
N ALA A 712 -29.07 29.96 -32.86
CA ALA A 712 -30.43 29.70 -32.40
C ALA A 712 -30.87 30.69 -31.30
N ILE A 713 -29.99 31.02 -30.36
CA ILE A 713 -30.25 32.03 -29.33
C ILE A 713 -30.44 33.42 -29.95
N ASP A 714 -29.57 33.83 -30.86
CA ASP A 714 -29.69 35.09 -31.59
C ASP A 714 -31.00 35.13 -32.40
N ALA A 715 -31.35 34.04 -33.11
CA ALA A 715 -32.60 33.94 -33.85
C ALA A 715 -33.84 34.08 -32.94
N VAL A 716 -33.86 33.40 -31.78
CA VAL A 716 -34.95 33.54 -30.79
C VAL A 716 -34.98 34.96 -30.21
N TRP A 717 -33.82 35.57 -29.98
CA TRP A 717 -33.74 36.95 -29.51
C TRP A 717 -34.28 37.94 -30.53
N GLN A 718 -33.85 37.82 -31.78
CA GLN A 718 -34.32 38.68 -32.88
C GLN A 718 -35.81 38.46 -33.18
N GLN A 719 -36.36 37.27 -32.91
CA GLN A 719 -37.80 37.02 -33.02
C GLN A 719 -38.65 37.75 -31.96
N ARG A 720 -38.03 38.36 -30.94
CA ARG A 720 -38.75 39.29 -30.05
C ARG A 720 -39.23 40.56 -30.77
N LYS A 721 -38.56 40.96 -31.86
CA LYS A 721 -38.96 42.11 -32.68
C LYS A 721 -40.03 41.73 -33.72
N VAL A 722 -39.81 40.62 -34.43
CA VAL A 722 -40.71 40.14 -35.50
C VAL A 722 -40.91 38.62 -35.33
N ALA A 723 -42.08 38.23 -34.82
CA ALA A 723 -42.39 36.83 -34.55
C ALA A 723 -42.83 36.10 -35.84
N SER A 724 -41.94 35.30 -36.41
CA SER A 724 -42.22 34.50 -37.63
C SER A 724 -42.47 33.02 -37.32
N SER A 725 -41.64 32.40 -36.48
CA SER A 725 -41.70 30.98 -36.09
C SER A 725 -40.94 30.70 -34.79
N THR A 726 -41.36 31.36 -33.70
CA THR A 726 -40.76 31.24 -32.36
C THR A 726 -40.67 29.80 -31.87
N TRP A 727 -41.74 29.02 -32.02
CA TRP A 727 -41.78 27.66 -31.49
C TRP A 727 -40.77 26.71 -32.15
N VAL A 728 -40.65 26.74 -33.49
CA VAL A 728 -39.70 25.88 -34.21
C VAL A 728 -38.26 26.29 -33.89
N THR A 729 -37.99 27.59 -33.79
CA THR A 729 -36.65 28.11 -33.47
C THR A 729 -36.24 27.75 -32.05
N ILE A 730 -37.16 27.86 -31.08
CA ILE A 730 -36.97 27.37 -29.71
C ILE A 730 -36.75 25.85 -29.69
N ALA A 731 -37.51 25.09 -30.48
CA ALA A 731 -37.32 23.64 -30.57
C ALA A 731 -35.92 23.28 -31.12
N VAL A 732 -35.41 23.99 -32.13
CA VAL A 732 -34.03 23.84 -32.63
C VAL A 732 -33.01 24.21 -31.54
N MET A 733 -33.22 25.31 -30.81
CA MET A 733 -32.35 25.71 -29.70
C MET A 733 -32.29 24.62 -28.61
N ILE A 734 -33.45 24.12 -28.16
CA ILE A 734 -33.51 23.05 -27.13
C ILE A 734 -32.86 21.77 -27.67
N TYR A 735 -33.08 21.44 -28.94
CA TYR A 735 -32.46 20.28 -29.59
C TYR A 735 -30.93 20.39 -29.55
N LEU A 736 -30.36 21.51 -30.01
CA LEU A 736 -28.91 21.74 -29.98
C LEU A 736 -28.37 21.79 -28.54
N GLY A 737 -29.13 22.36 -27.60
CA GLY A 737 -28.80 22.35 -26.18
C GLY A 737 -28.72 20.93 -25.60
N CYS A 738 -29.67 20.06 -25.95
CA CYS A 738 -29.63 18.66 -25.51
C CYS A 738 -28.46 17.90 -26.13
N VAL A 739 -28.10 18.17 -27.39
CA VAL A 739 -26.87 17.64 -28.01
C VAL A 739 -25.63 18.08 -27.23
N SER A 740 -25.54 19.36 -26.86
CA SER A 740 -24.43 19.87 -26.04
C SER A 740 -24.36 19.20 -24.66
N VAL A 741 -25.50 19.03 -23.97
CA VAL A 741 -25.57 18.31 -22.69
C VAL A 741 -25.09 16.87 -22.85
N LEU A 742 -25.51 16.18 -23.90
CA LEU A 742 -25.10 14.82 -24.19
C LEU A 742 -23.58 14.72 -24.41
N HIS A 743 -23.03 15.70 -25.13
CA HIS A 743 -21.59 15.79 -25.40
C HIS A 743 -20.78 16.00 -24.12
N ILE A 744 -21.23 16.89 -23.23
CA ILE A 744 -20.58 17.15 -21.94
C ILE A 744 -20.72 15.94 -21.00
N ALA A 745 -21.92 15.34 -20.93
CA ALA A 745 -22.15 14.18 -20.06
C ALA A 745 -21.32 12.97 -20.51
N SER A 746 -21.09 12.79 -21.82
CA SER A 746 -20.44 11.60 -22.37
C SER A 746 -19.10 11.24 -21.74
N SER A 747 -18.20 12.21 -21.54
CA SER A 747 -16.87 11.99 -20.93
C SER A 747 -16.91 11.63 -19.45
N THR A 748 -18.07 11.80 -18.81
CA THR A 748 -18.26 11.58 -17.36
C THR A 748 -19.15 10.39 -17.03
N ILE A 749 -19.76 9.74 -18.04
CA ILE A 749 -20.64 8.57 -17.84
C ILE A 749 -19.85 7.39 -17.24
N MET A 750 -18.63 7.14 -17.72
CA MET A 750 -17.75 6.07 -17.22
C MET A 750 -16.44 6.67 -16.74
N GLN A 751 -16.12 6.49 -15.47
CA GLN A 751 -14.86 6.94 -14.87
C GLN A 751 -14.27 5.83 -14.01
N PHE A 752 -12.96 5.69 -14.01
CA PHE A 752 -12.29 4.86 -13.01
C PHE A 752 -12.19 5.63 -11.70
N THR A 753 -12.59 5.00 -10.59
CA THR A 753 -12.41 5.55 -9.23
C THR A 753 -11.51 4.62 -8.45
N ALA A 754 -10.50 5.18 -7.78
CA ALA A 754 -9.67 4.42 -6.87
C ALA A 754 -10.47 4.11 -5.59
N PHE A 755 -10.34 2.90 -5.07
CA PHE A 755 -10.91 2.50 -3.79
C PHE A 755 -9.97 1.54 -3.08
N ASN A 756 -10.04 1.55 -1.74
CA ASN A 756 -9.30 0.60 -0.91
C ASN A 756 -10.10 -0.70 -0.85
N SER A 757 -9.50 -1.77 -1.37
CA SER A 757 -10.04 -3.13 -1.34
C SER A 757 -9.23 -3.98 -0.38
N THR A 758 -9.88 -4.80 0.43
CA THR A 758 -9.21 -5.81 1.25
C THR A 758 -9.02 -7.08 0.43
N ILE A 759 -7.78 -7.37 0.05
CA ILE A 759 -7.42 -8.61 -0.65
C ILE A 759 -6.91 -9.60 0.39
N THR A 760 -7.46 -10.81 0.41
CA THR A 760 -6.88 -11.92 1.17
C THR A 760 -5.84 -12.63 0.31
N THR A 761 -4.61 -12.74 0.81
CA THR A 761 -3.54 -13.53 0.17
C THR A 761 -2.99 -14.53 1.19
N SER A 762 -2.57 -15.71 0.74
CA SER A 762 -1.82 -16.63 1.60
C SER A 762 -0.36 -16.19 1.66
N VAL A 763 0.20 -16.20 2.86
CA VAL A 763 1.62 -15.97 3.12
C VAL A 763 2.17 -17.13 3.94
N GLN A 764 3.45 -17.40 3.76
CA GLN A 764 4.12 -18.41 4.56
C GLN A 764 4.18 -17.96 6.04
N SER A 765 3.89 -18.90 6.93
CA SER A 765 3.96 -18.73 8.38
C SER A 765 4.84 -19.81 9.00
N SER A 766 5.31 -19.58 10.21
CA SER A 766 6.04 -20.53 11.05
C SER A 766 5.06 -21.04 12.10
N MET A 767 4.84 -22.36 12.12
CA MET A 767 3.92 -23.00 13.05
C MET A 767 4.49 -22.92 14.48
N ALA A 768 3.74 -22.34 15.41
CA ALA A 768 4.17 -22.28 16.80
C ALA A 768 3.90 -23.58 17.55
N TRP A 769 2.89 -24.34 17.13
CA TRP A 769 2.59 -25.65 17.70
C TRP A 769 3.41 -26.75 17.00
N PRO A 770 4.03 -27.69 17.73
CA PRO A 770 4.76 -28.80 17.13
C PRO A 770 3.83 -29.68 16.29
N ASN A 771 4.35 -30.19 15.17
CA ASN A 771 3.61 -31.13 14.34
C ASN A 771 3.26 -32.39 15.16
N GLN A 772 2.15 -33.07 14.85
CA GLN A 772 1.69 -34.28 15.55
C GLN A 772 2.73 -35.43 15.55
N SER A 773 3.73 -35.36 14.67
CA SER A 773 4.84 -36.29 14.60
C SER A 773 5.96 -36.05 15.63
N VAL A 774 5.98 -34.89 16.30
CA VAL A 774 7.01 -34.56 17.29
C VAL A 774 6.68 -35.25 18.60
N ASP A 775 7.60 -36.09 19.08
CA ASP A 775 7.51 -36.68 20.41
C ASP A 775 7.94 -35.66 21.47
N LEU A 776 6.95 -35.06 22.14
CA LEU A 776 7.18 -34.04 23.17
C LEU A 776 7.93 -34.61 24.39
N THR A 777 7.85 -35.92 24.62
CA THR A 777 8.58 -36.57 25.74
C THR A 777 10.06 -36.76 25.45
N GLY A 778 10.46 -36.73 24.17
CA GLY A 778 11.85 -36.85 23.73
C GLY A 778 12.62 -35.52 23.67
N LEU A 779 11.99 -34.39 23.99
CA LEU A 779 12.63 -33.08 23.99
C LEU A 779 13.66 -32.99 25.13
N ASN A 780 14.83 -32.40 24.85
CA ASN A 780 15.84 -32.10 25.86
C ASN A 780 15.46 -30.81 26.60
N TRP A 781 14.49 -30.92 27.49
CA TRP A 781 14.02 -29.79 28.29
C TRP A 781 15.12 -29.15 29.15
N GLY A 782 16.17 -29.90 29.50
CA GLY A 782 17.33 -29.34 30.20
C GLY A 782 18.05 -28.23 29.42
N ALA A 783 17.93 -28.20 28.09
CA ALA A 783 18.47 -27.15 27.24
C ALA A 783 17.45 -26.03 26.95
N ALA A 784 16.14 -26.31 26.99
CA ALA A 784 15.09 -25.36 26.61
C ALA A 784 14.48 -24.58 27.80
N VAL A 785 14.49 -25.15 29.00
CA VAL A 785 13.78 -24.61 30.18
C VAL A 785 14.59 -23.71 31.13
N PRO A 786 15.94 -23.72 31.17
CA PRO A 786 16.71 -22.73 31.96
C PRO A 786 16.31 -21.27 31.67
N ASP A 787 15.76 -21.04 30.48
CA ASP A 787 15.34 -19.75 29.93
C ASP A 787 13.97 -19.25 30.47
N LEU A 788 13.22 -20.06 31.21
CA LEU A 788 11.85 -19.73 31.63
C LEU A 788 11.75 -18.50 32.58
N PRO A 789 12.61 -18.34 33.61
CA PRO A 789 12.51 -17.19 34.53
C PRO A 789 12.68 -15.85 33.82
N SER A 790 13.54 -15.80 32.80
CA SER A 790 13.86 -14.58 32.07
C SER A 790 12.71 -14.12 31.16
N MET A 791 11.81 -15.01 30.74
CA MET A 791 10.59 -14.62 30.01
C MET A 791 9.65 -13.74 30.85
N ASN A 792 9.69 -13.86 32.18
CA ASN A 792 8.90 -12.99 33.07
C ASN A 792 9.52 -11.61 33.25
N MET A 793 10.85 -11.54 33.25
CA MET A 793 11.60 -10.30 33.42
C MET A 793 11.57 -9.45 32.14
N LEU A 794 11.53 -10.11 30.98
CA LEU A 794 11.55 -9.46 29.67
C LEU A 794 10.13 -9.30 29.10
N SER A 795 9.23 -8.67 29.87
CA SER A 795 7.84 -8.37 29.49
C SER A 795 7.70 -7.67 28.11
N ASP A 796 8.75 -6.93 27.73
CA ASP A 796 8.86 -6.14 26.51
C ASP A 796 9.46 -6.91 25.32
N LEU A 797 10.07 -8.09 25.54
CA LEU A 797 10.45 -8.94 24.42
C LEU A 797 9.18 -9.50 23.81
N GLY A 798 8.88 -9.10 22.57
CA GLY A 798 7.72 -9.59 21.85
C GLY A 798 7.74 -11.11 21.87
N THR A 799 6.82 -11.71 22.62
CA THR A 799 6.60 -13.15 22.63
C THR A 799 5.88 -13.54 21.34
N TYR A 800 6.46 -13.20 20.19
CA TYR A 800 5.85 -13.44 18.89
C TYR A 800 5.54 -14.94 18.77
N GLY A 801 4.26 -15.24 18.57
CA GLY A 801 3.74 -16.60 18.55
C GLY A 801 3.36 -17.18 19.90
N LEU A 802 3.31 -16.38 20.96
CA LEU A 802 2.79 -16.71 22.28
C LEU A 802 2.03 -15.53 22.89
N SER A 803 0.78 -15.75 23.26
CA SER A 803 -0.05 -14.79 24.00
C SER A 803 -0.75 -15.53 25.14
N ASN A 804 -0.42 -15.18 26.39
CA ASN A 804 -0.89 -15.89 27.59
C ASN A 804 -0.55 -17.40 27.53
N ASN A 805 -1.58 -18.24 27.49
CA ASN A 805 -1.52 -19.70 27.35
C ASN A 805 -1.69 -20.18 25.90
N THR A 806 -1.66 -19.27 24.92
CA THR A 806 -1.96 -19.55 23.52
C THR A 806 -0.74 -19.37 22.65
N LEU A 807 -0.32 -20.46 21.98
CA LEU A 807 0.71 -20.46 20.95
C LEU A 807 0.08 -20.15 19.60
N TYR A 808 0.63 -19.26 18.79
CA TYR A 808 0.04 -18.94 17.47
C TYR A 808 1.09 -18.82 16.38
N ASP A 809 0.73 -19.19 15.16
CA ASP A 809 1.64 -19.19 14.03
C ASP A 809 2.10 -17.75 13.72
N THR A 810 3.39 -17.56 13.47
CA THR A 810 3.97 -16.25 13.14
C THR A 810 4.20 -16.12 11.65
N LEU A 811 4.02 -14.92 11.08
CA LEU A 811 4.27 -14.70 9.66
C LEU A 811 5.78 -14.66 9.38
N THR A 812 6.27 -15.37 8.37
CA THR A 812 7.71 -15.34 8.02
C THR A 812 8.09 -14.11 7.19
N THR A 813 7.11 -13.49 6.52
CA THR A 813 7.26 -12.25 5.75
C THR A 813 6.30 -11.19 6.27
N ALA A 814 6.84 -10.20 6.98
CA ALA A 814 6.08 -9.03 7.39
C ALA A 814 6.06 -8.01 6.24
N ASN A 815 4.97 -7.94 5.49
CA ASN A 815 4.72 -6.78 4.63
C ASN A 815 3.95 -5.75 5.45
N ALA A 816 4.46 -4.52 5.53
CA ALA A 816 3.81 -3.43 6.26
C ALA A 816 2.39 -3.10 5.76
N LEU A 817 2.01 -3.57 4.56
CA LEU A 817 0.67 -3.42 3.99
C LEU A 817 -0.36 -4.42 4.54
N PHE A 818 0.07 -5.45 5.27
CA PHE A 818 -0.84 -6.40 5.91
C PHE A 818 -1.41 -5.79 7.19
N VAL A 819 -2.74 -5.85 7.32
CA VAL A 819 -3.45 -5.30 8.48
C VAL A 819 -3.75 -6.43 9.46
N ASN A 820 -4.54 -7.42 9.04
CA ASN A 820 -4.88 -8.58 9.86
C ASN A 820 -4.46 -9.87 9.16
N ALA A 821 -4.02 -10.87 9.92
CA ALA A 821 -3.80 -12.23 9.47
C ALA A 821 -4.73 -13.19 10.19
N THR A 822 -5.19 -14.23 9.52
CA THR A 822 -5.80 -15.40 10.16
C THR A 822 -4.71 -16.44 10.32
N VAL A 823 -4.39 -16.77 11.57
CA VAL A 823 -3.32 -17.70 11.96
C VAL A 823 -3.92 -18.86 12.77
N ASN A 824 -3.28 -20.03 12.75
CA ASN A 824 -3.66 -21.07 13.70
C ASN A 824 -3.10 -20.69 15.08
N ALA A 825 -3.91 -20.91 16.10
CA ALA A 825 -3.59 -20.64 17.49
C ALA A 825 -3.99 -21.85 18.34
N THR A 826 -3.06 -22.40 19.12
CA THR A 826 -3.30 -23.49 20.04
C THR A 826 -3.27 -22.98 21.46
N SER A 827 -4.43 -22.93 22.11
CA SER A 827 -4.58 -22.56 23.51
C SER A 827 -4.42 -23.77 24.40
N LEU A 828 -3.55 -23.67 25.39
CA LEU A 828 -3.41 -24.68 26.43
C LEU A 828 -4.41 -24.43 27.55
N GLN A 829 -5.04 -25.47 28.03
CA GLN A 829 -5.93 -25.44 29.18
C GLN A 829 -5.43 -26.47 30.19
N ALA A 830 -5.43 -26.11 31.46
CA ALA A 830 -5.21 -27.07 32.53
C ALA A 830 -6.55 -27.32 33.23
N SER A 831 -6.77 -28.55 33.68
CA SER A 831 -7.88 -28.89 34.56
C SER A 831 -7.31 -29.46 35.85
N CYS A 832 -7.52 -28.75 36.94
CA CYS A 832 -6.98 -29.05 38.25
C CYS A 832 -8.10 -29.41 39.22
N GLY A 833 -7.80 -30.31 40.16
CA GLY A 833 -8.70 -30.65 41.24
C GLY A 833 -7.94 -31.18 42.43
N LEU A 834 -8.62 -31.25 43.58
CA LEU A 834 -8.04 -31.85 44.77
C LEU A 834 -8.16 -33.36 44.73
N LEU A 835 -7.13 -34.05 45.21
CA LEU A 835 -7.18 -35.50 45.42
C LEU A 835 -7.97 -35.81 46.71
N SER A 836 -8.79 -36.86 46.71
CA SER A 836 -9.50 -37.34 47.90
C SER A 836 -9.07 -38.75 48.30
N ASN A 837 -9.48 -39.18 49.50
CA ASN A 837 -9.22 -40.51 50.06
C ASN A 837 -7.72 -40.86 50.24
N LEU A 838 -6.89 -39.85 50.48
CA LEU A 838 -5.48 -40.02 50.83
C LEU A 838 -5.32 -40.63 52.22
N THR A 839 -5.09 -41.94 52.30
CA THR A 839 -4.67 -42.54 53.58
C THR A 839 -3.21 -42.22 53.85
N TYR A 840 -2.94 -41.44 54.88
CA TYR A 840 -1.58 -41.15 55.37
C TYR A 840 -1.24 -42.08 56.54
N ASN A 841 -0.04 -42.65 56.51
CA ASN A 841 0.52 -43.40 57.62
C ASN A 841 1.87 -42.76 57.99
N GLU A 842 1.93 -42.04 59.10
CA GLU A 842 3.20 -41.50 59.62
C GLU A 842 4.04 -42.68 60.09
N SER A 843 5.25 -42.84 59.54
CA SER A 843 6.22 -43.71 60.16
C SER A 843 6.71 -43.02 61.44
N PRO A 844 6.55 -43.61 62.64
CA PRO A 844 6.89 -42.97 63.92
C PRO A 844 8.41 -42.83 64.18
N ASP A 845 9.26 -43.14 63.20
CA ASP A 845 10.72 -43.19 63.39
C ASP A 845 11.36 -41.81 63.16
N MET A 846 11.58 -41.08 64.26
CA MET A 846 12.02 -39.65 64.33
C MET A 846 13.42 -39.34 63.78
N SER A 847 14.12 -40.28 63.13
CA SER A 847 15.50 -40.11 62.68
C SER A 847 15.69 -39.95 61.16
N ILE A 848 14.62 -40.11 60.38
CA ILE A 848 14.63 -40.00 58.92
C ILE A 848 13.50 -39.03 58.52
N PRO A 849 13.65 -38.17 57.49
CA PRO A 849 12.56 -37.31 57.02
C PRO A 849 11.26 -38.10 56.88
N SER A 850 10.18 -37.60 57.49
CA SER A 850 8.89 -38.28 57.53
C SER A 850 8.36 -38.48 56.12
N TYR A 851 8.21 -39.75 55.72
CA TYR A 851 7.52 -40.13 54.50
C TYR A 851 6.03 -40.20 54.78
N ILE A 852 5.24 -39.63 53.88
CA ILE A 852 3.81 -39.81 53.87
C ILE A 852 3.53 -40.77 52.72
N ASN A 853 3.12 -42.00 53.06
CA ASN A 853 2.56 -42.91 52.06
C ASN A 853 1.16 -42.43 51.71
N PHE A 854 0.86 -42.30 50.42
CA PHE A 854 -0.48 -42.09 49.92
C PHE A 854 -0.97 -43.33 49.19
N SER A 855 -2.29 -43.50 49.19
CA SER A 855 -3.00 -44.41 48.29
C SER A 855 -4.18 -43.65 47.74
N VAL A 856 -4.27 -43.52 46.42
CA VAL A 856 -5.42 -42.91 45.75
C VAL A 856 -6.05 -43.97 44.85
N GLY A 857 -7.35 -44.23 45.10
CA GLY A 857 -8.11 -45.22 44.34
C GLY A 857 -8.06 -44.92 42.83
N GLY A 858 -7.46 -45.84 42.07
CA GLY A 858 -7.30 -45.72 40.61
C GLY A 858 -5.96 -45.14 40.14
N LEU A 859 -5.19 -44.44 40.99
CA LEU A 859 -3.85 -43.92 40.67
C LEU A 859 -2.74 -44.83 41.21
N GLY A 860 -2.97 -45.54 42.33
CA GLY A 860 -1.99 -46.38 42.99
C GLY A 860 -1.57 -45.83 44.35
N SER A 861 -0.49 -46.39 44.93
CA SER A 861 0.10 -45.94 46.19
C SER A 861 1.58 -45.62 46.02
N GLY A 862 2.08 -44.62 46.73
CA GLY A 862 3.51 -44.27 46.74
C GLY A 862 3.93 -43.51 48.01
N PRO A 863 5.23 -43.41 48.30
CA PRO A 863 5.75 -42.52 49.34
C PRO A 863 6.00 -41.10 48.78
N PHE A 864 5.77 -40.06 49.60
CA PHE A 864 6.32 -38.73 49.36
C PHE A 864 6.97 -38.13 50.61
N PHE A 865 7.99 -37.30 50.41
CA PHE A 865 8.69 -36.61 51.50
C PHE A 865 7.85 -35.46 52.05
N SER A 866 7.65 -35.43 53.36
CA SER A 866 7.17 -34.22 54.04
C SER A 866 8.27 -33.15 53.98
N LEU A 867 8.00 -32.04 53.29
CA LEU A 867 8.91 -30.88 53.26
C LEU A 867 8.72 -30.11 54.57
N GLN A 868 9.78 -30.03 55.38
CA GLN A 868 9.64 -29.58 56.76
C GLN A 868 9.74 -28.04 56.93
N GLU A 869 10.04 -27.24 55.90
CA GLU A 869 10.63 -25.92 56.20
C GLU A 869 10.04 -24.64 55.61
N LEU A 870 9.04 -24.59 54.72
CA LEU A 870 8.56 -23.28 54.23
C LEU A 870 7.02 -23.20 54.08
N PRO A 871 6.31 -22.41 54.91
CA PRO A 871 4.91 -22.08 54.67
C PRO A 871 4.76 -21.23 53.38
N ASN A 872 3.58 -21.26 52.76
CA ASN A 872 3.20 -20.45 51.60
C ASN A 872 3.88 -20.84 50.27
N GLN A 873 4.20 -22.12 50.08
CA GLN A 873 4.78 -22.62 48.83
C GLN A 873 3.86 -23.60 48.09
N ILE A 874 3.97 -23.58 46.76
CA ILE A 874 3.49 -24.62 45.87
C ILE A 874 4.70 -25.41 45.39
N VAL A 875 4.68 -26.71 45.65
CA VAL A 875 5.78 -27.60 45.25
C VAL A 875 5.27 -28.58 44.21
N VAL A 876 5.98 -28.66 43.09
CA VAL A 876 5.74 -29.68 42.08
C VAL A 876 6.35 -30.98 42.59
N VAL A 877 5.54 -32.03 42.67
CA VAL A 877 6.01 -33.36 43.07
C VAL A 877 6.35 -34.14 41.80
N SER A 878 7.65 -34.26 41.53
CA SER A 878 8.17 -35.04 40.42
C SER A 878 7.91 -36.54 40.61
N PRO A 879 7.47 -37.29 39.59
CA PRO A 879 7.36 -38.75 39.66
C PRO A 879 8.72 -39.44 39.88
N SER A 880 9.81 -38.87 39.37
CA SER A 880 11.16 -39.40 39.60
C SER A 880 11.54 -39.35 41.08
N THR A 881 11.06 -38.34 41.82
CA THR A 881 11.21 -38.29 43.29
C THR A 881 10.35 -39.31 44.04
N MET A 882 9.31 -39.86 43.42
CA MET A 882 8.49 -40.94 43.99
C MET A 882 9.13 -42.34 43.84
N SER A 883 10.02 -42.55 42.87
CA SER A 883 10.60 -43.87 42.55
C SER A 883 11.99 -44.12 43.14
N LEU A 884 12.70 -43.09 43.60
CA LEU A 884 14.13 -43.17 43.93
C LEU A 884 14.49 -43.82 45.28
N PHE A 885 13.52 -44.36 46.03
CA PHE A 885 13.78 -44.97 47.35
C PHE A 885 13.14 -46.35 47.48
N GLU A 886 13.62 -47.31 46.69
CA GLU A 886 13.59 -48.72 47.10
C GLU A 886 14.54 -48.87 48.29
N ALA A 887 14.01 -49.20 49.47
CA ALA A 887 14.86 -49.75 50.51
C ALA A 887 15.47 -51.05 49.93
N PRO A 888 16.79 -51.30 50.09
CA PRO A 888 17.47 -52.43 49.45
C PRO A 888 16.83 -53.81 49.71
N ASP A 889 15.96 -53.90 50.73
CA ASP A 889 15.32 -55.14 51.19
C ASP A 889 13.77 -55.13 51.10
N SER A 890 13.12 -54.10 50.55
CA SER A 890 11.65 -54.10 50.36
C SER A 890 11.24 -54.81 49.07
N PRO A 891 10.11 -55.54 49.04
CA PRO A 891 9.60 -56.10 47.79
C PRO A 891 9.39 -54.97 46.76
N PRO A 892 9.66 -55.21 45.46
CA PRO A 892 9.56 -54.19 44.43
C PRO A 892 8.14 -53.62 44.49
N TYR A 893 8.03 -52.36 44.91
CA TYR A 893 6.78 -51.65 44.82
C TYR A 893 6.51 -51.44 43.33
N ASP A 894 5.36 -51.89 42.85
CA ASP A 894 4.94 -51.58 41.48
C ASP A 894 4.91 -50.05 41.36
N PRO A 895 5.79 -49.43 40.54
CA PRO A 895 5.82 -48.00 40.38
C PRO A 895 4.45 -47.55 39.92
N CYS A 896 3.91 -46.50 40.55
CA CYS A 896 2.60 -45.94 40.24
C CYS A 896 2.43 -45.78 38.72
N PRO A 897 1.67 -46.67 38.04
CA PRO A 897 1.74 -46.82 36.58
C PRO A 897 1.10 -45.63 35.83
N LEU A 898 0.48 -44.71 36.58
CA LEU A 898 -0.19 -43.53 36.07
C LEU A 898 0.41 -42.22 36.62
N CYS A 899 1.40 -42.28 37.52
CA CYS A 899 1.96 -41.05 38.11
C CYS A 899 2.76 -40.23 37.09
N ASP A 900 3.34 -40.88 36.08
CA ASP A 900 4.04 -40.18 35.00
C ASP A 900 3.08 -39.43 34.06
N ARG A 901 1.76 -39.61 34.22
CA ARG A 901 0.71 -39.04 33.35
C ARG A 901 0.06 -37.77 33.83
N TYR A 902 0.39 -37.33 35.05
CA TYR A 902 -0.29 -36.21 35.70
C TYR A 902 0.70 -35.31 36.42
N LEU A 903 0.36 -34.02 36.49
CA LEU A 903 1.12 -33.05 37.27
C LEU A 903 0.58 -33.02 38.69
N PHE A 904 1.42 -33.39 39.66
CA PHE A 904 1.06 -33.35 41.08
C PHE A 904 1.64 -32.11 41.75
N PHE A 905 0.78 -31.37 42.44
CA PHE A 905 1.14 -30.17 43.18
C PHE A 905 0.82 -30.36 44.66
N MET A 906 1.76 -29.98 45.50
CA MET A 906 1.60 -29.88 46.95
C MET A 906 1.35 -28.41 47.29
N LEU A 907 0.19 -28.11 47.87
CA LEU A 907 -0.23 -26.78 48.29
C LEU A 907 -0.18 -26.71 49.83
N THR A 908 0.46 -25.69 50.40
CA THR A 908 0.64 -25.54 51.85
C THR A 908 -0.26 -24.45 52.45
N THR A 909 -0.45 -24.41 53.79
CA THR A 909 -1.43 -23.54 54.51
C THR A 909 -1.37 -22.05 54.29
N GLY A 910 -0.31 -21.54 53.66
CA GLY A 910 -0.28 -20.16 53.20
C GLY A 910 -1.32 -19.84 52.14
N VAL A 911 -1.88 -20.88 51.54
CA VAL A 911 -2.86 -20.82 50.48
C VAL A 911 -4.23 -21.18 51.04
N THR A 912 -5.16 -20.22 51.04
CA THR A 912 -6.57 -20.51 51.37
C THR A 912 -7.26 -21.06 50.13
N VAL A 913 -7.73 -22.30 50.25
CA VAL A 913 -8.48 -23.01 49.22
C VAL A 913 -9.96 -22.68 49.40
N ASP A 914 -10.58 -22.01 48.42
CA ASP A 914 -11.99 -21.63 48.52
C ASP A 914 -12.89 -22.84 48.23
N GLY A 915 -13.55 -23.36 49.26
CA GLY A 915 -14.47 -24.50 49.17
C GLY A 915 -14.34 -25.51 50.30
N SER A 916 -15.47 -25.79 50.97
CA SER A 916 -15.61 -26.85 51.97
C SER A 916 -15.77 -28.21 51.27
N ILE A 917 -14.68 -28.80 50.77
CA ILE A 917 -14.75 -30.21 50.36
C ILE A 917 -14.67 -31.06 51.63
N ASN A 918 -15.78 -31.69 52.04
CA ASN A 918 -15.84 -32.58 53.22
C ASN A 918 -14.92 -33.82 53.15
N SER A 919 -14.09 -33.95 52.12
CA SER A 919 -13.21 -35.09 51.84
C SER A 919 -11.74 -34.71 51.60
N THR A 920 -11.34 -33.45 51.83
CA THR A 920 -9.92 -33.06 51.80
C THR A 920 -9.26 -33.53 53.09
N ILE A 921 -8.28 -34.42 52.95
CA ILE A 921 -7.45 -34.85 54.07
C ILE A 921 -6.33 -33.81 54.19
N SER A 922 -6.50 -32.89 55.14
CA SER A 922 -5.44 -32.01 55.60
C SER A 922 -4.45 -32.85 56.40
N VAL A 923 -3.24 -33.05 55.87
CA VAL A 923 -2.16 -33.60 56.69
C VAL A 923 -1.64 -32.45 57.55
N ASP A 924 -1.92 -32.48 58.85
CA ASP A 924 -1.40 -31.50 59.80
C ASP A 924 0.03 -31.89 60.19
N ALA A 925 1.01 -31.42 59.43
CA ALA A 925 2.41 -31.63 59.75
C ALA A 925 2.85 -30.63 60.84
N LYS A 926 3.46 -31.14 61.92
CA LYS A 926 4.14 -30.27 62.90
C LYS A 926 5.50 -29.88 62.36
N TYR A 927 5.71 -28.58 62.15
CA TYR A 927 7.05 -28.05 61.93
C TYR A 927 7.48 -27.24 63.15
N TYR A 928 8.77 -27.33 63.47
CA TYR A 928 9.36 -26.58 64.56
C TYR A 928 9.93 -25.30 63.99
N THR A 929 9.41 -24.14 64.40
CA THR A 929 10.07 -22.88 64.09
C THR A 929 11.40 -22.80 64.85
N VAL A 930 12.31 -21.92 64.42
CA VAL A 930 13.57 -21.61 65.12
C VAL A 930 13.31 -21.22 66.59
N ASP A 931 12.10 -20.73 66.91
CA ASP A 931 11.65 -20.35 68.25
C ASP A 931 11.10 -21.51 69.10
N GLY A 932 11.06 -22.74 68.56
CA GLY A 932 10.58 -23.94 69.28
C GLY A 932 9.06 -24.08 69.38
N ASN A 933 8.28 -23.19 68.76
CA ASN A 933 6.83 -23.34 68.69
C ASN A 933 6.45 -24.30 67.55
N SER A 934 5.64 -25.32 67.87
CA SER A 934 5.08 -26.21 66.86
C SER A 934 3.88 -25.54 66.20
N SER A 935 4.00 -25.23 64.92
CA SER A 935 2.87 -24.81 64.08
C SER A 935 2.42 -25.99 63.23
N PHE A 936 1.11 -26.06 62.95
CA PHE A 936 0.55 -27.08 62.07
C PHE A 936 0.48 -26.54 60.65
N LEU A 937 1.03 -27.30 59.71
CA LEU A 937 0.93 -27.05 58.27
C LEU A 937 -0.03 -28.10 57.69
N THR A 938 -1.25 -27.71 57.37
CA THR A 938 -2.13 -28.43 56.45
C THR A 938 -1.58 -28.42 55.02
N ILE A 939 -1.40 -29.61 54.46
CA ILE A 939 -1.00 -29.82 53.07
C ILE A 939 -2.22 -30.30 52.26
N TYR A 940 -2.47 -29.68 51.10
CA TYR A 940 -3.41 -30.15 50.10
C TYR A 940 -2.65 -30.71 48.89
N LEU A 941 -3.14 -31.80 48.32
CA LEU A 941 -2.61 -32.35 47.07
C LEU A 941 -3.58 -32.07 45.94
N ALA A 942 -3.10 -31.38 44.92
CA ALA A 942 -3.82 -31.13 43.68
C ALA A 942 -3.18 -31.94 42.55
N ALA A 943 -4.02 -32.46 41.66
CA ALA A 943 -3.57 -33.03 40.40
C ALA A 943 -4.11 -32.17 39.26
N CYS A 944 -3.31 -32.01 38.20
CA CYS A 944 -3.69 -31.28 37.01
C CYS A 944 -3.40 -32.08 35.75
N SER A 945 -4.28 -31.96 34.76
CA SER A 945 -4.09 -32.45 33.40
C SER A 945 -4.05 -31.30 32.41
N LEU A 946 -3.25 -31.42 31.36
CA LEU A 946 -3.17 -30.42 30.29
C LEU A 946 -3.89 -30.88 29.02
N GLU A 947 -4.61 -29.96 28.40
CA GLU A 947 -5.26 -30.12 27.10
C GLU A 947 -4.85 -28.96 26.18
N ALA A 948 -4.86 -29.22 24.87
CA ALA A 948 -4.52 -28.23 23.85
C ALA A 948 -5.68 -28.13 22.86
N GLU A 949 -6.18 -26.92 22.64
CA GLU A 949 -7.26 -26.64 21.70
C GLU A 949 -6.73 -25.74 20.58
N THR A 950 -6.74 -26.23 19.34
CA THR A 950 -6.32 -25.44 18.17
C THR A 950 -7.53 -24.77 17.52
N VAL A 951 -7.50 -23.44 17.46
CA VAL A 951 -8.50 -22.56 16.84
C VAL A 951 -7.83 -21.63 15.83
N THR A 952 -8.59 -21.11 14.86
CA THR A 952 -8.11 -20.02 13.99
C THR A 952 -8.35 -18.69 14.69
N ALA A 953 -7.32 -17.87 14.83
CA ALA A 953 -7.39 -16.56 15.46
C ALA A 953 -6.96 -15.45 14.50
N THR A 954 -7.49 -14.24 14.69
CA THR A 954 -7.07 -13.06 13.94
C THR A 954 -5.90 -12.39 14.65
N LEU A 955 -4.74 -12.36 14.02
CA LEU A 955 -3.54 -11.65 14.42
C LEU A 955 -3.56 -10.24 13.80
N ASP A 956 -3.50 -9.21 14.62
CA ASP A 956 -3.12 -7.87 14.17
C ASP A 956 -1.65 -7.92 13.78
N VAL A 957 -1.35 -7.79 12.49
CA VAL A 957 0.01 -7.96 11.96
C VAL A 957 0.90 -6.79 12.38
N GLN A 958 0.34 -5.59 12.56
CA GLN A 958 1.08 -4.40 12.94
C GLN A 958 1.42 -4.42 14.43
N GLY A 959 0.43 -4.72 15.26
CA GLY A 959 0.61 -4.84 16.71
C GLY A 959 1.22 -6.17 17.17
N ALA A 960 1.31 -7.16 16.27
CA ALA A 960 1.64 -8.56 16.56
C ALA A 960 0.85 -9.17 17.72
N LYS A 961 -0.37 -8.65 17.94
CA LYS A 961 -1.26 -9.05 19.02
C LYS A 961 -2.38 -9.92 18.47
N LEU A 962 -2.60 -11.05 19.12
CA LEU A 962 -3.77 -11.87 18.84
C LEU A 962 -5.00 -11.11 19.31
N ALA A 963 -6.02 -10.97 18.46
CA ALA A 963 -7.31 -10.46 18.91
C ALA A 963 -7.85 -11.40 20.01
N PRO A 964 -8.47 -10.87 21.08
CA PRO A 964 -8.96 -11.68 22.17
C PRO A 964 -9.94 -12.74 21.65
N SER A 965 -9.65 -14.01 21.91
CA SER A 965 -10.51 -15.10 21.47
C SER A 965 -11.86 -15.01 22.19
N PRO A 966 -13.00 -15.05 21.49
CA PRO A 966 -14.33 -14.96 22.10
C PRO A 966 -14.68 -16.17 22.99
N SER A 967 -13.88 -17.24 22.98
CA SER A 967 -14.12 -18.47 23.73
C SER A 967 -13.62 -18.47 25.18
N GLN A 968 -12.82 -17.50 25.62
CA GLN A 968 -12.46 -17.37 27.05
C GLN A 968 -13.57 -16.65 27.82
N VAL A 969 -14.70 -17.33 28.03
CA VAL A 969 -15.68 -16.89 29.03
C VAL A 969 -15.12 -17.23 30.41
N GLN A 970 -14.47 -16.25 31.03
CA GLN A 970 -14.01 -16.31 32.42
C GLN A 970 -15.18 -16.67 33.34
N THR A 971 -15.08 -17.83 33.98
CA THR A 971 -15.91 -18.18 35.12
C THR A 971 -15.01 -18.17 36.36
N ASP A 972 -14.69 -16.97 36.84
CA ASP A 972 -13.78 -16.72 37.98
C ASP A 972 -14.25 -17.30 39.34
N GLN A 973 -15.29 -18.14 39.38
CA GLN A 973 -15.92 -18.63 40.62
C GLN A 973 -16.22 -20.13 40.63
N GLN A 974 -15.47 -20.97 39.91
CA GLN A 974 -15.58 -22.41 40.13
C GLN A 974 -14.87 -22.79 41.46
N PRO A 975 -15.58 -23.39 42.43
CA PRO A 975 -14.96 -23.91 43.64
C PRO A 975 -14.06 -25.10 43.29
N TRP A 976 -13.08 -25.41 44.15
CA TRP A 976 -12.27 -26.61 44.00
C TRP A 976 -13.16 -27.86 43.92
N MET A 977 -12.98 -28.64 42.84
CA MET A 977 -13.68 -29.89 42.62
C MET A 977 -12.76 -31.08 42.90
N LEU A 978 -13.37 -32.25 43.13
CA LEU A 978 -12.63 -33.50 43.14
C LEU A 978 -11.99 -33.71 41.77
N TRP A 979 -10.69 -33.98 41.74
CA TRP A 979 -9.98 -34.20 40.48
C TRP A 979 -10.51 -35.44 39.76
N SER A 980 -10.75 -35.30 38.45
CA SER A 980 -11.03 -36.40 37.54
C SER A 980 -9.99 -36.42 36.43
N PRO A 981 -9.38 -37.58 36.10
CA PRO A 981 -8.39 -37.67 35.04
C PRO A 981 -9.01 -37.29 33.68
N GLY A 982 -8.40 -36.30 33.01
CA GLY A 982 -8.73 -35.83 31.66
C GLY A 982 -7.47 -35.39 30.89
N GLY A 983 -7.64 -34.73 29.75
CA GLY A 983 -6.55 -34.11 28.98
C GLY A 983 -5.66 -35.07 28.17
N SER A 984 -4.62 -34.49 27.55
CA SER A 984 -3.64 -35.19 26.72
C SER A 984 -2.52 -35.77 27.57
N ALA A 985 -2.42 -37.10 27.61
CA ALA A 985 -1.35 -37.79 28.33
C ALA A 985 0.04 -37.41 27.78
N ASN A 986 0.22 -37.32 26.47
CA ASN A 986 1.51 -36.99 25.87
C ASN A 986 1.98 -35.58 26.27
N LEU A 987 1.09 -34.59 26.19
CA LEU A 987 1.39 -33.21 26.61
C LEU A 987 1.71 -33.13 28.10
N THR A 988 0.96 -33.85 28.93
CA THR A 988 1.16 -33.86 30.38
C THR A 988 2.49 -34.54 30.75
N ASN A 989 2.81 -35.69 30.14
CA ASN A 989 4.10 -36.39 30.33
C ASN A 989 5.29 -35.51 29.93
N ALA A 990 5.17 -34.82 28.80
CA ALA A 990 6.22 -33.94 28.32
C ALA A 990 6.48 -32.80 29.30
N MET A 991 5.41 -32.22 29.87
CA MET A 991 5.53 -31.17 30.89
C MET A 991 6.10 -31.67 32.21
N VAL A 992 5.76 -32.90 32.61
CA VAL A 992 6.38 -33.57 33.76
C VAL A 992 7.89 -33.72 33.53
N SER A 993 8.30 -34.23 32.36
CA SER A 993 9.72 -34.35 31.99
C SER A 993 10.42 -32.99 31.91
N ALA A 994 9.69 -31.97 31.43
CA ALA A 994 10.18 -30.61 31.36
C ALA A 994 10.47 -30.05 32.74
N LEU A 995 9.51 -30.15 33.65
CA LEU A 995 9.63 -29.74 35.03
C LEU A 995 10.76 -30.52 35.69
N ASP A 996 10.83 -31.85 35.57
CA ASP A 996 11.92 -32.67 36.15
C ASP A 996 13.33 -32.24 35.70
N SER A 997 13.44 -31.68 34.50
CA SER A 997 14.72 -31.18 33.95
C SER A 997 15.14 -29.81 34.49
N VAL A 998 14.24 -29.06 35.12
CA VAL A 998 14.52 -27.72 35.65
C VAL A 998 15.15 -27.82 37.03
N ARG A 999 16.47 -27.61 37.12
CA ARG A 999 17.18 -27.48 38.41
C ARG A 999 17.24 -26.04 38.95
N PHE A 1000 16.52 -25.12 38.32
CA PHE A 1000 16.85 -23.69 38.32
C PHE A 1000 16.20 -22.86 39.44
N LEU A 1001 15.30 -23.44 40.24
CA LEU A 1001 14.66 -22.72 41.33
C LEU A 1001 15.33 -23.16 42.63
N ASP A 1002 16.45 -22.52 42.95
CA ASP A 1002 17.14 -22.70 44.24
C ASP A 1002 16.15 -22.36 45.37
N CYS A 1003 15.51 -23.38 45.91
CA CYS A 1003 14.96 -23.29 47.26
C CYS A 1003 16.19 -23.33 48.18
N PRO A 1004 16.48 -22.27 48.95
CA PRO A 1004 17.65 -22.26 49.83
C PRO A 1004 17.57 -23.48 50.76
N GLY A 1005 18.46 -24.46 50.56
CA GLY A 1005 18.56 -25.67 51.39
C GLY A 1005 18.42 -27.03 50.68
N PHE A 1006 17.94 -27.12 49.42
CA PHE A 1006 17.75 -28.41 48.75
C PHE A 1006 18.17 -28.40 47.27
N SER A 1007 19.31 -29.02 46.95
CA SER A 1007 19.99 -28.98 45.65
C SER A 1007 19.33 -29.75 44.49
N GLN A 1008 18.05 -30.15 44.59
CA GLN A 1008 17.40 -31.02 43.58
C GLN A 1008 15.87 -30.84 43.43
N ARG A 1009 15.23 -29.75 43.86
CA ARG A 1009 13.76 -29.63 43.82
C ARG A 1009 13.26 -28.27 43.34
N ILE A 1010 12.06 -28.27 42.76
CA ILE A 1010 11.41 -27.09 42.17
C ILE A 1010 10.38 -26.55 43.14
N CYS A 1011 10.65 -25.40 43.72
CA CYS A 1011 9.64 -24.62 44.43
C CYS A 1011 9.10 -23.56 43.48
N ILE A 1012 7.80 -23.60 43.20
CA ILE A 1012 7.12 -22.48 42.53
C ILE A 1012 6.81 -21.48 43.64
N ASN A 1013 7.71 -20.52 43.85
CA ASN A 1013 7.40 -19.39 44.71
C ASN A 1013 6.41 -18.48 43.96
N MET A 1014 5.18 -18.39 44.48
CA MET A 1014 4.10 -17.65 43.84
C MET A 1014 4.39 -16.15 43.71
N THR A 1015 5.28 -15.60 44.53
CA THR A 1015 5.63 -14.18 44.46
C THR A 1015 6.60 -13.85 43.33
N THR A 1016 7.45 -14.80 42.90
CA THR A 1016 8.39 -14.61 41.78
C THR A 1016 7.76 -14.83 40.41
N PHE A 1017 6.55 -15.37 40.34
CA PHE A 1017 5.95 -15.72 39.04
C PHE A 1017 5.48 -14.52 38.22
N GLY A 1018 5.52 -13.29 38.76
CA GLY A 1018 5.33 -12.01 38.05
C GLY A 1018 4.00 -11.85 37.30
N SER A 1019 3.16 -12.88 37.30
CA SER A 1019 1.91 -12.90 36.58
C SER A 1019 0.96 -11.91 37.24
N PRO A 1020 0.20 -11.10 36.48
CA PRO A 1020 -0.84 -10.22 37.02
C PRO A 1020 -1.88 -10.97 37.88
N LEU A 1021 -1.89 -12.32 37.82
CA LEU A 1021 -2.74 -13.19 38.63
C LEU A 1021 -2.36 -13.23 40.12
N PHE A 1022 -1.10 -12.93 40.49
CA PHE A 1022 -0.61 -12.89 41.88
C PHE A 1022 0.13 -11.56 42.13
N PRO A 1023 -0.59 -10.47 42.47
CA PRO A 1023 0.06 -9.20 42.74
C PRO A 1023 1.07 -9.35 43.89
N PRO A 1024 2.24 -8.68 43.82
CA PRO A 1024 3.25 -8.76 44.88
C PRO A 1024 2.62 -8.35 46.20
N GLN A 1025 2.58 -9.28 47.16
CA GLN A 1025 2.00 -9.02 48.47
C GLN A 1025 3.00 -8.23 49.32
N SER A 1026 2.54 -7.14 49.92
CA SER A 1026 3.33 -6.31 50.82
C SER A 1026 3.57 -6.96 52.18
N ASP A 1027 2.86 -8.05 52.51
CA ASP A 1027 2.99 -8.80 53.76
C ASP A 1027 3.21 -10.29 53.46
N PRO A 1028 4.41 -10.85 53.73
CA PRO A 1028 4.71 -12.26 53.49
C PRO A 1028 3.91 -13.22 54.37
N SER A 1029 3.17 -12.72 55.36
CA SER A 1029 2.29 -13.51 56.23
C SER A 1029 0.82 -13.52 55.79
N ALA A 1030 0.43 -12.72 54.78
CA ALA A 1030 -0.93 -12.71 54.28
C ALA A 1030 -1.26 -13.99 53.51
N LEU A 1031 -2.40 -14.60 53.83
CA LEU A 1031 -2.89 -15.79 53.15
C LEU A 1031 -3.26 -15.44 51.70
N VAL A 1032 -2.69 -16.14 50.73
CA VAL A 1032 -3.04 -16.02 49.31
C VAL A 1032 -4.25 -16.92 49.06
N MET A 1033 -5.38 -16.39 48.59
CA MET A 1033 -6.48 -17.24 48.14
C MET A 1033 -6.16 -17.74 46.73
N LEU A 1034 -6.07 -19.07 46.55
CA LEU A 1034 -5.81 -19.69 45.25
C LEU A 1034 -7.08 -20.39 44.77
N SER A 1035 -7.66 -19.85 43.70
CA SER A 1035 -8.74 -20.54 43.00
C SER A 1035 -8.17 -21.64 42.07
N PRO A 1036 -8.96 -22.68 41.74
CA PRO A 1036 -8.55 -23.69 40.75
C PRO A 1036 -8.16 -23.04 39.43
N TYR A 1037 -8.97 -22.07 38.99
CA TYR A 1037 -8.76 -21.31 37.77
C TYR A 1037 -7.41 -20.59 37.74
N GLN A 1038 -6.99 -19.95 38.85
CA GLN A 1038 -5.69 -19.30 38.94
C GLN A 1038 -4.53 -20.29 38.79
N LEU A 1039 -4.63 -21.46 39.43
CA LEU A 1039 -3.62 -22.52 39.28
C LEU A 1039 -3.61 -23.09 37.86
N GLU A 1040 -4.79 -23.37 37.30
CA GLU A 1040 -4.95 -23.87 35.93
C GLU A 1040 -4.36 -22.92 34.90
N GLN A 1041 -4.67 -21.63 35.02
CA GLN A 1041 -4.16 -20.59 34.13
C GLN A 1041 -2.63 -20.45 34.26
N ALA A 1042 -2.09 -20.52 35.47
CA ALA A 1042 -0.64 -20.48 35.70
C ALA A 1042 0.06 -21.68 35.05
N ILE A 1043 -0.46 -22.90 35.24
CA ILE A 1043 0.12 -24.12 34.65
C ILE A 1043 0.04 -24.07 33.12
N ALA A 1044 -1.11 -23.67 32.57
CA ALA A 1044 -1.28 -23.56 31.13
C ALA A 1044 -0.34 -22.50 30.50
N GLN A 1045 -0.12 -21.37 31.18
CA GLN A 1045 0.84 -20.35 30.75
C GLN A 1045 2.29 -20.85 30.80
N VAL A 1046 2.67 -21.56 31.87
CA VAL A 1046 4.00 -22.17 32.00
C VAL A 1046 4.24 -23.18 30.88
N ALA A 1047 3.28 -24.07 30.66
CA ALA A 1047 3.34 -25.06 29.60
C ALA A 1047 3.48 -24.41 28.21
N ALA A 1048 2.72 -23.34 27.95
CA ALA A 1048 2.78 -22.63 26.67
C ALA A 1048 4.15 -21.97 26.47
N ARG A 1049 4.71 -21.35 27.52
CA ARG A 1049 6.05 -20.74 27.49
C ARG A 1049 7.15 -21.78 27.28
N MET A 1050 7.10 -22.90 27.98
CA MET A 1050 8.07 -23.99 27.79
C MET A 1050 8.03 -24.54 26.37
N LEU A 1051 6.84 -24.79 25.81
CA LEU A 1051 6.71 -25.23 24.41
C LEU A 1051 7.17 -24.18 23.41
N TRP A 1052 6.87 -22.91 23.67
CA TRP A 1052 7.36 -21.81 22.83
C TRP A 1052 8.90 -21.78 22.82
N LEU A 1053 9.54 -21.87 23.98
CA LEU A 1053 10.99 -21.92 24.16
C LEU A 1053 11.60 -23.13 23.46
N ALA A 1054 11.02 -24.32 23.64
CA ALA A 1054 11.45 -25.52 22.93
C ALA A 1054 11.36 -25.36 21.40
N GLY A 1055 10.32 -24.68 20.90
CA GLY A 1055 10.21 -24.34 19.48
C GLY A 1055 11.24 -23.31 19.01
N GLN A 1056 11.76 -22.44 19.90
CA GLN A 1056 12.83 -21.49 19.57
C GLN A 1056 14.23 -22.10 19.65
N ALA A 1057 14.43 -23.05 20.56
CA ALA A 1057 15.69 -23.77 20.70
C ALA A 1057 16.03 -24.55 19.42
N GLY A 1058 15.00 -25.05 18.71
CA GLY A 1058 15.18 -25.86 17.50
C GLY A 1058 15.69 -27.26 17.81
N GLU A 1059 15.70 -28.14 16.81
CA GLU A 1059 16.08 -29.56 16.98
C GLU A 1059 17.54 -29.72 17.43
N ASP A 1060 18.45 -28.88 16.92
CA ASP A 1060 19.89 -28.92 17.23
C ASP A 1060 20.24 -28.67 18.71
N ARG A 1061 19.33 -28.03 19.45
CA ARG A 1061 19.47 -27.75 20.88
C ARG A 1061 18.50 -28.57 21.72
N GLY A 1062 17.92 -29.61 21.13
CA GLY A 1062 16.97 -30.52 21.77
C GLY A 1062 15.59 -29.94 22.03
N GLY A 1063 15.25 -28.84 21.35
CA GLY A 1063 13.89 -28.39 21.12
C GLY A 1063 13.25 -29.09 19.91
N PHE A 1064 12.30 -28.44 19.25
CA PHE A 1064 11.72 -28.94 17.99
C PHE A 1064 11.80 -27.89 16.88
N GLN A 1065 11.98 -28.35 15.64
CA GLN A 1065 11.96 -27.49 14.48
C GLN A 1065 10.51 -27.02 14.19
N ARG A 1066 10.29 -25.71 14.15
CA ARG A 1066 9.00 -25.14 13.70
C ARG A 1066 8.80 -25.44 12.22
N ALA A 1067 7.65 -26.05 11.90
CA ALA A 1067 7.27 -26.33 10.52
C ALA A 1067 6.76 -25.04 9.84
N SER A 1068 6.88 -24.95 8.51
CA SER A 1068 6.28 -23.84 7.76
C SER A 1068 4.82 -24.12 7.42
N GLY A 1069 3.91 -23.20 7.73
CA GLY A 1069 2.50 -23.21 7.36
C GLY A 1069 2.14 -22.11 6.36
N GLU A 1070 0.83 -21.99 6.07
CA GLU A 1070 0.26 -20.87 5.33
C GLU A 1070 -0.78 -20.15 6.18
N SER A 1071 -0.65 -18.83 6.32
CA SER A 1071 -1.63 -17.97 6.98
C SER A 1071 -2.27 -17.03 5.97
N GLN A 1072 -3.55 -16.71 6.14
CA GLN A 1072 -4.24 -15.77 5.26
C GLN A 1072 -4.09 -14.34 5.79
N VAL A 1073 -3.40 -13.48 5.05
CA VAL A 1073 -3.29 -12.05 5.38
C VAL A 1073 -4.31 -11.25 4.58
N THR A 1074 -4.87 -10.24 5.23
CA THR A 1074 -5.69 -9.21 4.59
C THR A 1074 -4.81 -7.99 4.33
N GLN A 1075 -4.63 -7.66 3.06
CA GLN A 1075 -3.92 -6.48 2.61
C GLN A 1075 -4.92 -5.43 2.12
N VAL A 1076 -4.70 -4.18 2.50
CA VAL A 1076 -5.42 -3.05 1.89
C VAL A 1076 -4.70 -2.67 0.60
N ALA A 1077 -5.27 -3.02 -0.54
CA ALA A 1077 -4.76 -2.66 -1.85
C ALA A 1077 -5.66 -1.60 -2.49
N THR A 1078 -5.06 -0.52 -2.97
CA THR A 1078 -5.74 0.44 -3.84
C THR A 1078 -5.99 -0.21 -5.19
N GLN A 1079 -7.26 -0.26 -5.61
CA GLN A 1079 -7.67 -0.79 -6.91
C GLN A 1079 -8.54 0.24 -7.65
N TRP A 1080 -8.54 0.20 -8.98
CA TRP A 1080 -9.46 1.00 -9.79
C TRP A 1080 -10.74 0.19 -10.04
N ARG A 1081 -11.90 0.75 -9.69
CA ARG A 1081 -13.20 0.24 -10.16
C ARG A 1081 -13.73 1.14 -11.25
N LEU A 1082 -14.31 0.52 -12.28
CA LEU A 1082 -15.16 1.25 -13.20
C LEU A 1082 -16.39 1.74 -12.43
N ASN A 1083 -16.60 3.05 -12.42
CA ASN A 1083 -17.75 3.69 -11.79
C ASN A 1083 -18.57 4.38 -12.87
N ILE A 1084 -19.84 3.99 -12.96
CA ILE A 1084 -20.80 4.66 -13.84
C ILE A 1084 -21.43 5.80 -13.05
N ASN A 1085 -21.18 7.04 -13.46
CA ASN A 1085 -21.69 8.18 -12.72
C ASN A 1085 -23.20 8.36 -12.97
N LYS A 1086 -23.98 8.31 -11.87
CA LYS A 1086 -25.44 8.44 -11.90
C LYS A 1086 -25.92 9.76 -12.50
N ILE A 1087 -25.25 10.86 -12.18
CA ILE A 1087 -25.71 12.20 -12.57
C ILE A 1087 -25.59 12.39 -14.10
N PRO A 1088 -24.43 12.16 -14.74
CA PRO A 1088 -24.30 12.22 -16.20
C PRO A 1088 -25.23 11.27 -16.94
N VAL A 1089 -25.43 10.04 -16.45
CA VAL A 1089 -26.35 9.08 -17.08
C VAL A 1089 -27.79 9.59 -17.05
N LEU A 1090 -28.25 10.15 -15.93
CA LEU A 1090 -29.59 10.75 -15.83
C LEU A 1090 -29.75 11.94 -16.76
N PHE A 1091 -28.79 12.85 -16.81
CA PHE A 1091 -28.81 13.99 -17.73
C PHE A 1091 -28.78 13.55 -19.19
N ALA A 1092 -27.91 12.62 -19.55
CA ALA A 1092 -27.80 12.11 -20.92
C ALA A 1092 -29.04 11.32 -21.35
N SER A 1093 -29.64 10.55 -20.45
CA SER A 1093 -30.91 9.85 -20.70
C SER A 1093 -32.06 10.84 -20.90
N THR A 1094 -32.15 11.87 -20.05
CA THR A 1094 -33.18 12.91 -20.14
C THR A 1094 -33.01 13.70 -21.44
N ALA A 1095 -31.78 14.13 -21.76
CA ALA A 1095 -31.46 14.81 -23.01
C ALA A 1095 -31.78 13.95 -24.24
N SER A 1096 -31.48 12.65 -24.20
CA SER A 1096 -31.78 11.72 -25.30
C SER A 1096 -33.29 11.58 -25.54
N PHE A 1097 -34.09 11.49 -24.47
CA PHE A 1097 -35.55 11.44 -24.58
C PHE A 1097 -36.12 12.74 -25.14
N VAL A 1098 -35.66 13.88 -24.63
CA VAL A 1098 -36.05 15.21 -25.15
C VAL A 1098 -35.64 15.36 -26.61
N LEU A 1099 -34.44 14.93 -27.00
CA LEU A 1099 -33.99 14.91 -28.40
C LEU A 1099 -34.89 14.05 -29.27
N PHE A 1100 -35.30 12.88 -28.81
CA PHE A 1100 -36.20 12.00 -29.55
C PHE A 1100 -37.57 12.67 -29.77
N VAL A 1101 -38.16 13.25 -28.73
CA VAL A 1101 -39.45 13.95 -28.82
C VAL A 1101 -39.35 15.18 -29.73
N ILE A 1102 -38.34 16.02 -29.54
CA ILE A 1102 -38.15 17.22 -30.37
C ILE A 1102 -37.80 16.84 -31.81
N GLY A 1103 -36.99 15.81 -32.01
CA GLY A 1103 -36.69 15.23 -33.33
C GLY A 1103 -37.97 14.77 -34.02
N LEU A 1104 -38.84 14.04 -33.33
CA LEU A 1104 -40.17 13.66 -33.83
C LEU A 1104 -41.03 14.88 -34.19
N LEU A 1105 -40.98 15.94 -33.41
CA LEU A 1105 -41.74 17.17 -33.65
C LEU A 1105 -41.21 17.97 -34.85
N LEU A 1106 -39.90 18.17 -34.93
CA LEU A 1106 -39.21 18.92 -35.99
C LEU A 1106 -39.33 18.18 -37.34
N VAL A 1107 -39.01 16.88 -37.33
CA VAL A 1107 -39.10 16.02 -38.51
C VAL A 1107 -40.56 15.73 -38.84
N GLY A 1108 -41.43 15.51 -37.86
CA GLY A 1108 -42.86 15.31 -38.06
C GLY A 1108 -43.24 13.97 -38.64
N TRP A 1109 -44.49 13.57 -38.39
CA TRP A 1109 -44.97 12.31 -38.91
C TRP A 1109 -45.10 12.37 -40.45
N PRO A 1110 -44.78 11.29 -41.18
CA PRO A 1110 -44.92 11.25 -42.63
C PRO A 1110 -46.41 11.35 -42.99
N SER A 1111 -46.89 12.57 -43.19
CA SER A 1111 -48.26 12.81 -43.63
C SER A 1111 -48.37 12.41 -45.11
N ARG A 1112 -49.40 11.64 -45.46
CA ARG A 1112 -49.61 11.06 -46.80
C ARG A 1112 -49.76 12.07 -47.95
N ARG A 1113 -49.79 13.39 -47.70
CA ARG A 1113 -49.88 14.40 -48.77
C ARG A 1113 -48.53 14.55 -49.46
N ARG A 1114 -48.44 14.03 -50.68
CA ARG A 1114 -47.28 14.12 -51.57
C ARG A 1114 -47.22 15.51 -52.20
N CYS A 1115 -46.53 16.45 -51.56
CA CYS A 1115 -45.90 17.53 -52.32
C CYS A 1115 -44.57 16.97 -52.86
N THR A 1116 -44.27 17.20 -54.13
CA THR A 1116 -43.06 16.69 -54.78
C THR A 1116 -41.83 17.11 -53.98
N SER A 1117 -41.08 16.12 -53.48
CA SER A 1117 -39.95 16.30 -52.57
C SER A 1117 -38.80 17.01 -53.28
N MET A 1118 -38.59 18.30 -53.01
CA MET A 1118 -37.28 18.92 -53.24
C MET A 1118 -36.26 18.31 -52.26
N SER A 1119 -35.08 17.93 -52.77
CA SER A 1119 -34.11 17.07 -52.06
C SER A 1119 -33.27 17.79 -50.99
N GLY A 1120 -33.49 19.10 -50.89
CA GLY A 1120 -32.94 20.08 -49.95
C GLY A 1120 -33.42 21.47 -50.41
N VAL A 1121 -33.13 22.51 -49.64
CA VAL A 1121 -33.12 23.89 -50.14
C VAL A 1121 -31.73 24.41 -49.84
N SER A 1122 -30.86 24.20 -50.81
CA SER A 1122 -29.62 24.95 -50.95
C SER A 1122 -29.93 26.42 -51.21
N VAL A 1123 -28.99 27.30 -50.90
CA VAL A 1123 -29.09 28.73 -51.25
C VAL A 1123 -29.35 28.91 -52.75
N LEU A 1124 -28.76 28.06 -53.59
CA LEU A 1124 -28.95 28.05 -55.04
C LEU A 1124 -30.40 27.70 -55.42
N GLU A 1125 -30.99 26.68 -54.81
CA GLU A 1125 -32.40 26.35 -55.01
C GLU A 1125 -33.32 27.50 -54.51
N THR A 1126 -32.98 28.16 -53.39
CA THR A 1126 -33.77 29.32 -52.94
C THR A 1126 -33.67 30.49 -53.90
N LEU A 1127 -32.48 30.77 -54.44
CA LEU A 1127 -32.25 31.80 -55.45
C LEU A 1127 -32.98 31.49 -56.75
N TRP A 1128 -32.99 30.22 -57.18
CA TRP A 1128 -33.78 29.76 -58.32
C TRP A 1128 -35.27 30.00 -58.12
N ILE A 1129 -35.80 29.65 -56.93
CA ILE A 1129 -37.20 29.92 -56.59
C ILE A 1129 -37.49 31.44 -56.58
N ALA A 1130 -36.58 32.25 -56.05
CA ALA A 1130 -36.73 33.71 -56.01
C ALA A 1130 -36.78 34.33 -57.40
N ALA A 1131 -35.93 33.87 -58.32
CA ALA A 1131 -35.88 34.38 -59.69
C ALA A 1131 -37.13 34.03 -60.51
N HIS A 1132 -37.74 32.86 -60.25
CA HIS A 1132 -38.92 32.37 -60.97
C HIS A 1132 -40.25 32.73 -60.31
N SER A 1133 -40.24 33.25 -59.08
CA SER A 1133 -41.45 33.67 -58.39
C SER A 1133 -41.64 35.18 -58.48
N GLN A 1134 -42.57 35.61 -59.33
CA GLN A 1134 -42.90 37.02 -59.52
C GLN A 1134 -43.34 37.69 -58.20
N ALA A 1135 -44.11 36.97 -57.37
CA ALA A 1135 -44.56 37.47 -56.08
C ALA A 1135 -43.40 37.71 -55.08
N LEU A 1136 -42.36 36.86 -55.12
CA LEU A 1136 -41.14 37.06 -54.33
C LEU A 1136 -40.36 38.28 -54.81
N TYR A 1137 -40.24 38.41 -56.12
CA TYR A 1137 -39.52 39.49 -56.77
C TYR A 1137 -40.12 40.86 -56.43
N GLU A 1138 -41.41 41.07 -56.68
CA GLU A 1138 -42.07 42.36 -56.46
C GLU A 1138 -41.94 42.81 -54.99
N ARG A 1139 -42.06 41.89 -54.05
CA ARG A 1139 -41.97 42.19 -52.61
C ARG A 1139 -40.57 42.50 -52.12
N LEU A 1140 -39.54 41.86 -52.70
CA LEU A 1140 -38.15 42.11 -52.34
C LEU A 1140 -37.60 43.34 -53.07
N ALA A 1141 -38.06 43.62 -54.29
CA ALA A 1141 -37.68 44.81 -55.06
C ALA A 1141 -38.19 46.11 -54.44
N ASP A 1142 -39.32 46.08 -53.71
CA ASP A 1142 -39.88 47.22 -52.98
C ASP A 1142 -39.09 47.61 -51.70
N VAL A 1143 -38.03 46.88 -51.33
CA VAL A 1143 -37.25 47.14 -50.12
C VAL A 1143 -36.03 48.01 -50.46
N ASP A 1144 -36.15 49.32 -50.22
CA ASP A 1144 -35.09 50.31 -50.52
C ASP A 1144 -33.82 50.14 -49.65
N ASP A 1145 -33.98 49.77 -48.38
CA ASP A 1145 -32.89 49.55 -47.43
C ASP A 1145 -32.84 48.09 -46.99
N ALA A 1146 -31.77 47.39 -47.39
CA ALA A 1146 -31.50 45.98 -47.11
C ALA A 1146 -31.17 45.68 -45.64
N SER A 1147 -31.65 46.48 -44.69
CA SER A 1147 -31.53 46.17 -43.28
C SER A 1147 -32.24 44.85 -42.95
N VAL A 1148 -31.66 44.06 -42.05
CA VAL A 1148 -32.20 42.76 -41.65
C VAL A 1148 -33.66 42.87 -41.16
N ASP A 1149 -33.99 43.94 -40.43
CA ASP A 1149 -35.35 44.17 -39.94
C ASP A 1149 -36.34 44.44 -41.10
N ASN A 1150 -35.94 45.21 -42.12
CA ASN A 1150 -36.76 45.49 -43.31
C ASN A 1150 -36.95 44.24 -44.19
N LEU A 1151 -35.88 43.49 -44.44
CA LEU A 1151 -35.93 42.24 -45.21
C LEU A 1151 -36.79 41.18 -44.52
N ARG A 1152 -36.72 41.10 -43.19
CA ARG A 1152 -37.56 40.19 -42.39
C ARG A 1152 -39.02 40.65 -42.39
N ALA A 1153 -39.31 41.95 -42.38
CA ALA A 1153 -40.67 42.45 -42.54
C ALA A 1153 -41.22 42.14 -43.94
N ALA A 1154 -40.43 42.35 -44.99
CA ALA A 1154 -40.80 42.03 -46.37
C ALA A 1154 -41.04 40.53 -46.58
N GLY A 1155 -40.30 39.66 -45.88
CA GLY A 1155 -40.46 38.20 -45.92
C GLY A 1155 -41.66 37.63 -45.15
N MET A 1156 -42.52 38.46 -44.55
CA MET A 1156 -43.73 38.06 -43.81
C MET A 1156 -44.92 37.69 -44.71
N PHE A 1157 -44.69 36.98 -45.81
CA PHE A 1157 -45.76 36.39 -46.63
C PHE A 1157 -45.58 34.88 -46.80
N GLY A 1158 -46.70 34.16 -46.82
CA GLY A 1158 -46.71 32.71 -46.84
C GLY A 1158 -46.58 32.17 -48.26
N ILE A 1159 -45.44 31.58 -48.58
CA ILE A 1159 -45.15 30.98 -49.89
C ILE A 1159 -45.27 29.47 -49.78
N CYS A 1160 -45.96 28.84 -50.73
CA CYS A 1160 -45.88 27.39 -50.91
C CYS A 1160 -45.01 27.12 -52.14
N ILE A 1161 -43.83 26.55 -51.94
CA ILE A 1161 -42.86 26.31 -53.02
C ILE A 1161 -43.37 25.24 -54.01
N ALA A 1162 -44.29 24.38 -53.57
CA ALA A 1162 -44.93 23.40 -54.44
C ALA A 1162 -45.79 24.05 -55.55
N ASP A 1163 -46.39 25.22 -55.27
CA ASP A 1163 -47.28 25.90 -56.22
C ASP A 1163 -46.48 26.50 -57.40
N VAL A 1164 -45.26 27.01 -57.14
CA VAL A 1164 -44.37 27.63 -58.15
C VAL A 1164 -43.98 26.64 -59.26
N LYS A 1165 -43.91 25.33 -58.95
CA LYS A 1165 -43.59 24.29 -59.95
C LYS A 1165 -44.80 23.89 -60.79
N ALA A 1166 -46.02 24.03 -60.27
CA ALA A 1166 -47.24 23.66 -60.97
C ALA A 1166 -47.58 24.65 -62.10
N ASP A 1167 -47.29 25.93 -61.91
CA ASP A 1167 -47.55 26.98 -62.91
C ASP A 1167 -46.67 26.86 -64.17
N HIS A 1168 -45.58 26.09 -64.11
CA HIS A 1168 -44.67 25.86 -65.24
C HIS A 1168 -45.01 24.65 -66.11
N SER A 1169 -45.90 23.74 -65.69
CA SER A 1169 -46.37 22.70 -66.60
C SER A 1169 -47.26 23.35 -67.66
N LYS A 1170 -46.73 23.46 -68.89
CA LYS A 1170 -47.38 24.00 -70.10
C LYS A 1170 -48.90 23.89 -70.02
N PRO A 1171 -49.67 24.96 -70.32
CA PRO A 1171 -51.10 24.82 -70.55
C PRO A 1171 -51.28 23.76 -71.64
N SER A 1172 -51.75 22.58 -71.24
CA SER A 1172 -52.18 21.57 -72.19
C SER A 1172 -53.25 22.23 -73.03
N HIS A 1173 -52.99 22.37 -74.32
CA HIS A 1173 -53.95 22.81 -75.34
C HIS A 1173 -55.30 22.14 -75.05
N GLN A 1174 -56.23 22.90 -74.47
CA GLN A 1174 -57.59 22.47 -74.24
C GLN A 1174 -58.42 23.13 -75.32
N ASP A 1175 -58.58 22.38 -76.41
CA ASP A 1175 -59.64 22.61 -77.38
C ASP A 1175 -61.01 22.47 -76.68
N SER A 1176 -61.99 23.23 -77.20
CA SER A 1176 -63.44 23.23 -76.91
C SER A 1176 -63.91 23.78 -75.56
N GLU A 1177 -64.14 25.09 -75.55
CA GLU A 1177 -65.48 25.70 -75.50
C GLU A 1177 -66.67 24.75 -75.22
N SER A 1178 -67.31 24.91 -74.05
CA SER A 1178 -68.78 25.03 -73.86
C SER A 1178 -69.18 24.65 -72.43
N ASP A 1179 -69.96 25.55 -71.82
CA ASP A 1179 -70.80 25.37 -70.62
C ASP A 1179 -70.09 25.04 -69.30
N ARG A 1180 -70.10 25.97 -68.33
CA ARG A 1180 -71.30 26.29 -67.53
C ARG A 1180 -70.92 27.16 -66.33
N SER A 1181 -71.73 28.18 -66.14
CA SER A 1181 -71.83 29.03 -64.96
C SER A 1181 -72.05 28.23 -63.66
N THR A 1182 -71.41 28.62 -62.56
CA THR A 1182 -72.03 29.20 -61.34
C THR A 1182 -71.13 29.06 -60.10
N LEU A 1183 -71.20 30.12 -59.28
CA LEU A 1183 -70.94 30.20 -57.84
C LEU A 1183 -69.49 30.34 -57.33
N LEU A 1184 -69.19 31.60 -57.02
CA LEU A 1184 -68.37 32.06 -55.89
C LEU A 1184 -68.67 31.28 -54.59
N GLU A 1185 -67.63 30.79 -53.91
CA GLU A 1185 -67.23 31.22 -52.55
C GLU A 1185 -65.77 30.83 -52.27
#